data_AF-A0A9X4BIF4-F1
#
_entry.id   AF-A0A9X4BIF4-F1
#
_cell.length_a   1.000
_cell.length_b   1.000
_cell.length_c   1.000
_cell.angle_alpha   90.00
_cell.angle_beta   90.00
_cell.angle_gamma   90.00
#
_symmetry.space_group_name_H-M   'P 1'
#
loop_
_entity.id
_entity.type
_entity.pdbx_description
1 polymer ?
#
loop_
_entity_poly.entity_id
_entity_poly.type
_entity_poly.pdbx_seq_one_letter_code
_entity_poly.pdbx_strand_id
1 'polypeptide(L)'
;MTSSGNSIASRFRLGDWLVVPDECALEGPAGKTTIEPKLMTVLVTLCERADETISAEQLLIECWRGTFYGDNPVHKSIAQLRRALGDSATEPRYIATIRKRGYRIVAPVTFPERYSANVAALPRWTTGSPYVGLGAFDAGHAQVFFGRSRAQAWVLGRLRERVDEGCGFVLVLAPSGSGKSSLVRAGVLPLLTQPGGFDGCTALAVSEVDAMRVGNDAYGALADAMLGWQVDDEALFLPGERAFLVDSLAGDRALVVATIEERLSRRRPRRDGDGHRVLVIVVDQLERVFASGTAPLAELDRLFAALRDLLAGQRVAAFALCRNDFYPRVAEVPALVELKSDNGVFDLPLLAAGELAQIIRAPALAAGLRFEHDESTSLRLDDVLRDDAVRQPQSLPLLQHALLEIYQRRSVSGVLSFEAYRAIGGLEGALAQRAEMIFNGLPASAQRRLPELLRTMVALGPDEGLPVGRRVAWADVADADTRALAQGFVEQRLFVSDLTGGVPGFAAAHESLFRNWPRARDWVAENRRLLLARSRVSAAYRRWHSEGRRRDFLLPPGTQLDDARALIGDRHVALDADVRRYVDESIARWRRQRRVRYAAVVAVLVLGLAAGTAGVIAALARAEADQRRVQAEGLVGFMLGELTERLRGLGKLDVLDSVGNEAMRYLVSLPQDDGNATTQLLRIRASRQIGEIRLSRAEPTAADAFAHARDLAESLAAREPDNADAWLELGNAAFWLGQIPFQKNDYAATAQHWQRYLDAARRLVALKPDDAKARLELSYAQNNLATLDYRTSRMASARERFDESAQLKRRVLASTPDDAVVADLADTLTWIGRVDEAETALETAEKHYQEALDALSSLRARQPDDLRWRYRESIARMHVARLALMRGDLAGSIDGYSRAREVLIELSRSDPSNAVWSHAGALAAVNAATAKELAGDRGAAEALTREALAEIGAVIERGSRSTDYLRLRQMAAFRIAQIRRAAGAAKADEEFDALVDTLTTEAASASPQTTAALANVLTSRAEYAAHAGKAQIVQQDSQRAIDLLAPVAASNEAVVLDARMRALSLLGRNNEARTLAVRLEAAGFRHPDHIRFLTDHPLGASEHD
;
A
#
# COMPACT_ATOMS: atom_id res chain seq x y z
N MET A 1 32.01 -4.34 -0.85
CA MET A 1 32.60 -3.82 0.41
C MET A 1 31.67 -2.71 0.88
N THR A 2 30.63 -3.09 1.64
CA THR A 2 30.48 -2.94 3.11
C THR A 2 30.20 -1.49 3.51
N SER A 3 28.94 -1.15 3.78
CA SER A 3 28.34 -1.13 5.14
C SER A 3 28.81 0.11 5.92
N SER A 4 27.96 1.08 6.27
CA SER A 4 27.03 0.92 7.39
C SER A 4 26.11 2.15 7.49
N GLY A 5 24.80 1.93 7.50
CA GLY A 5 23.82 2.92 7.90
C GLY A 5 23.59 2.83 9.41
N ASN A 6 23.71 3.97 10.10
CA ASN A 6 23.49 4.16 11.53
C ASN A 6 22.31 3.34 12.10
N SER A 7 22.65 2.26 12.80
CA SER A 7 21.83 1.59 13.79
C SER A 7 22.29 2.10 15.16
N ILE A 8 21.37 2.64 15.97
CA ILE A 8 21.64 3.14 17.32
C ILE A 8 21.37 1.99 18.31
N ALA A 9 22.25 0.99 18.34
CA ALA A 9 22.35 0.07 19.48
C ALA A 9 23.68 -0.70 19.45
N SER A 10 24.65 -0.23 20.24
CA SER A 10 26.00 -0.80 20.34
C SER A 10 26.09 -2.07 21.20
N ARG A 11 25.11 -3.00 21.11
CA ARG A 11 24.93 -4.25 21.89
C ARG A 11 24.10 -4.14 23.19
N PHE A 12 23.32 -5.17 23.55
CA PHE A 12 22.53 -5.26 24.80
C PHE A 12 22.18 -6.69 25.22
N ARG A 13 21.81 -6.94 26.50
CA ARG A 13 21.41 -8.28 26.95
C ARG A 13 19.90 -8.47 27.01
N LEU A 14 19.45 -9.66 26.62
CA LEU A 14 18.11 -10.21 26.75
C LEU A 14 18.24 -11.57 27.45
N GLY A 15 18.01 -11.62 28.76
CA GLY A 15 18.33 -12.77 29.61
C GLY A 15 19.79 -13.22 29.43
N ASP A 16 19.98 -14.45 28.97
CA ASP A 16 21.31 -15.05 28.77
C ASP A 16 21.98 -14.65 27.43
N TRP A 17 21.29 -13.88 26.58
CA TRP A 17 21.77 -13.50 25.24
C TRP A 17 22.30 -12.07 25.20
N LEU A 18 23.43 -11.85 24.55
CA LEU A 18 23.95 -10.55 24.13
C LEU A 18 23.54 -10.27 22.68
N VAL A 19 22.57 -9.40 22.47
CA VAL A 19 22.12 -8.89 21.18
C VAL A 19 23.13 -7.87 20.65
N VAL A 20 23.53 -7.98 19.38
CA VAL A 20 24.45 -7.09 18.65
C VAL A 20 23.75 -6.57 17.39
N PRO A 21 22.94 -5.50 17.49
CA PRO A 21 22.10 -5.03 16.38
C PRO A 21 22.85 -4.63 15.11
N ASP A 22 23.99 -3.95 15.24
CA ASP A 22 24.79 -3.50 14.09
C ASP A 22 25.35 -4.66 13.25
N GLU A 23 25.57 -5.82 13.86
CA GLU A 23 26.03 -7.04 13.20
C GLU A 23 24.87 -8.01 12.92
N CYS A 24 23.64 -7.63 13.29
CA CYS A 24 22.46 -8.49 13.31
C CYS A 24 22.73 -9.84 14.00
N ALA A 25 23.48 -9.86 15.11
CA ALA A 25 23.89 -11.09 15.79
C ALA A 25 23.35 -11.20 17.21
N LEU A 26 23.21 -12.43 17.70
CA LEU A 26 22.86 -12.81 19.07
C LEU A 26 23.97 -13.71 19.62
N GLU A 27 24.62 -13.32 20.70
CA GLU A 27 25.72 -14.07 21.33
C GLU A 27 25.20 -14.65 22.65
N GLY A 28 25.00 -15.97 22.71
CA GLY A 28 24.47 -16.67 23.88
C GLY A 28 25.32 -17.85 24.31
N PRO A 29 24.84 -18.66 25.27
CA PRO A 29 25.59 -19.80 25.83
C PRO A 29 25.97 -20.87 24.80
N ALA A 30 25.22 -20.96 23.70
CA ALA A 30 25.42 -21.93 22.61
C ALA A 30 26.29 -21.39 21.45
N GLY A 31 26.77 -20.15 21.54
CA GLY A 31 27.57 -19.50 20.50
C GLY A 31 26.90 -18.25 19.91
N LYS A 32 27.48 -17.74 18.81
CA LYS A 32 27.01 -16.56 18.07
C LYS A 32 26.08 -16.97 16.93
N THR A 33 24.89 -16.39 16.88
CA THR A 33 23.84 -16.64 15.89
C THR A 33 23.49 -15.35 15.16
N THR A 34 23.63 -15.30 13.84
CA THR A 34 23.22 -14.15 13.03
C THR A 34 21.75 -14.28 12.64
N ILE A 35 20.98 -13.20 12.75
CA ILE A 35 19.57 -13.10 12.35
C ILE A 35 19.40 -12.07 11.22
N GLU A 36 18.29 -12.12 10.49
CA GLU A 36 18.03 -11.15 9.42
C GLU A 36 17.85 -9.72 9.97
N PRO A 37 18.20 -8.66 9.23
CA PRO A 37 18.04 -7.27 9.67
C PRO A 37 16.60 -6.91 10.07
N LYS A 38 15.61 -7.49 9.38
CA LYS A 38 14.19 -7.29 9.71
C LYS A 38 13.82 -7.97 11.04
N LEU A 39 14.31 -9.18 11.29
CA LEU A 39 14.15 -9.88 12.58
C LEU A 39 14.82 -9.10 13.71
N MET A 40 16.01 -8.57 13.46
CA MET A 40 16.71 -7.71 14.41
C MET A 40 15.88 -6.46 14.72
N THR A 41 15.28 -5.83 13.72
CA THR A 41 14.37 -4.68 13.92
C THR A 41 13.19 -5.05 14.81
N VAL A 42 12.55 -6.21 14.58
CA VAL A 42 11.43 -6.71 15.39
C VAL A 42 11.88 -7.03 16.82
N LEU A 43 13.04 -7.66 17.00
CA LEU A 43 13.59 -8.01 18.30
C LEU A 43 13.94 -6.76 19.11
N VAL A 44 14.60 -5.79 18.50
CA VAL A 44 14.89 -4.49 19.11
C VAL A 44 13.59 -3.80 19.52
N THR A 45 12.60 -3.74 18.62
CA THR A 45 11.28 -3.12 18.91
C THR A 45 10.58 -3.79 20.10
N LEU A 46 10.67 -5.11 20.22
CA LEU A 46 10.12 -5.87 21.36
C LEU A 46 10.93 -5.66 22.65
N CYS A 47 12.25 -5.61 22.57
CA CYS A 47 13.14 -5.47 23.73
C CYS A 47 13.17 -4.03 24.29
N GLU A 48 13.03 -3.02 23.43
CA GLU A 48 12.85 -1.61 23.84
C GLU A 48 11.55 -1.39 24.62
N ARG A 49 10.60 -2.32 24.51
CA ARG A 49 9.30 -2.32 25.15
C ARG A 49 9.10 -3.58 25.99
N ALA A 50 10.16 -4.00 26.66
CA ALA A 50 10.09 -5.15 27.56
C ALA A 50 8.93 -4.99 28.56
N ASP A 51 8.25 -6.09 28.88
CA ASP A 51 7.04 -6.14 29.70
C ASP A 51 5.75 -5.53 29.10
N GLU A 52 5.81 -4.85 27.94
CA GLU A 52 4.64 -4.40 27.17
C GLU A 52 4.11 -5.51 26.25
N THR A 53 2.80 -5.54 25.98
CA THR A 53 2.22 -6.41 24.95
C THR A 53 2.01 -5.62 23.66
N ILE A 54 2.79 -5.92 22.62
CA ILE A 54 2.68 -5.27 21.31
C ILE A 54 1.85 -6.14 20.37
N SER A 55 0.82 -5.56 19.75
CA SER A 55 -0.05 -6.27 18.80
C SER A 55 0.69 -6.64 17.50
N ALA A 56 0.15 -7.62 16.76
CA ALA A 56 0.69 -7.98 15.47
C ALA A 56 0.59 -6.81 14.48
N GLU A 57 -0.55 -6.14 14.43
CA GLU A 57 -0.78 -4.93 13.63
C GLU A 57 0.25 -3.82 13.94
N GLN A 58 0.56 -3.60 15.21
CA GLN A 58 1.49 -2.56 15.63
C GLN A 58 2.93 -2.87 15.25
N LEU A 59 3.35 -4.14 15.40
CA LEU A 59 4.64 -4.60 14.88
C LEU A 59 4.70 -4.45 13.36
N LEU A 60 3.60 -4.70 12.64
CA LEU A 60 3.55 -4.52 11.19
C LEU A 60 3.66 -3.03 10.79
N ILE A 61 2.98 -2.13 11.48
CA ILE A 61 3.08 -0.69 11.23
C ILE A 61 4.52 -0.20 11.47
N GLU A 62 5.14 -0.61 12.57
CA GLU A 62 6.44 -0.10 12.99
C GLU A 62 7.61 -0.72 12.22
N CYS A 63 7.59 -2.04 12.02
CA CYS A 63 8.69 -2.75 11.37
C CYS A 63 8.48 -2.91 9.85
N TRP A 64 7.25 -2.78 9.34
CA TRP A 64 6.92 -2.92 7.91
C TRP A 64 6.24 -1.69 7.28
N ARG A 65 6.06 -0.57 8.00
CA ARG A 65 5.68 0.76 7.44
C ARG A 65 4.45 0.74 6.52
N GLY A 66 3.46 -0.10 6.81
CA GLY A 66 2.21 -0.18 6.04
C GLY A 66 2.29 -0.96 4.73
N THR A 67 3.42 -1.60 4.40
CA THR A 67 3.55 -2.50 3.23
C THR A 67 3.44 -3.97 3.66
N PHE A 68 2.23 -4.47 3.88
CA PHE A 68 1.96 -5.89 4.17
C PHE A 68 0.45 -6.22 4.06
N TYR A 69 0.13 -7.47 3.74
CA TYR A 69 -1.25 -8.00 3.74
C TYR A 69 -1.39 -9.07 4.84
N GLY A 70 -1.95 -8.71 5.99
CA GLY A 70 -2.23 -9.59 7.13
C GLY A 70 -1.08 -9.80 8.14
N ASP A 71 -1.39 -10.45 9.27
CA ASP A 71 -0.50 -10.59 10.45
C ASP A 71 0.64 -11.62 10.30
N ASN A 72 0.63 -12.38 9.20
CA ASN A 72 1.54 -13.51 8.96
C ASN A 72 3.04 -13.15 9.06
N PRO A 73 3.52 -11.97 8.57
CA PRO A 73 4.91 -11.56 8.72
C PRO A 73 5.37 -11.40 10.16
N VAL A 74 4.49 -10.95 11.06
CA VAL A 74 4.83 -10.81 12.49
C VAL A 74 4.85 -12.18 13.15
N HIS A 75 3.85 -13.02 12.92
CA HIS A 75 3.82 -14.37 13.49
C HIS A 75 5.07 -15.18 13.10
N LYS A 76 5.50 -15.09 11.84
CA LYS A 76 6.76 -15.67 11.39
C LYS A 76 7.96 -15.05 12.11
N SER A 77 8.03 -13.73 12.19
CA SER A 77 9.17 -13.04 12.80
C SER A 77 9.34 -13.44 14.26
N ILE A 78 8.24 -13.52 15.01
CA ILE A 78 8.25 -14.03 16.39
C ILE A 78 8.68 -15.50 16.44
N ALA A 79 8.19 -16.36 15.55
CA ALA A 79 8.58 -17.77 15.51
C ALA A 79 10.07 -17.97 15.16
N GLN A 80 10.65 -17.10 14.32
CA GLN A 80 12.08 -17.10 14.02
C GLN A 80 12.91 -16.54 15.17
N LEU A 81 12.46 -15.47 15.83
CA LEU A 81 13.11 -14.93 17.02
C LEU A 81 13.10 -15.93 18.18
N ARG A 82 11.98 -16.62 18.40
CA ARG A 82 11.92 -17.69 19.40
C ARG A 82 12.93 -18.81 19.12
N ARG A 83 13.03 -19.26 17.87
CA ARG A 83 14.06 -20.25 17.47
C ARG A 83 15.48 -19.73 17.70
N ALA A 84 15.76 -18.49 17.32
CA ALA A 84 17.08 -17.89 17.49
C ALA A 84 17.48 -17.73 18.97
N LEU A 85 16.50 -17.53 19.86
CA LEU A 85 16.70 -17.39 21.31
C LEU A 85 16.60 -18.72 22.08
N GLY A 86 16.28 -19.83 21.41
CA GLY A 86 16.00 -21.10 22.09
C GLY A 86 14.72 -21.08 22.95
N ASP A 87 13.76 -20.24 22.59
CA ASP A 87 12.51 -19.96 23.31
C ASP A 87 11.33 -20.83 22.81
N SER A 88 10.36 -21.10 23.68
CA SER A 88 9.18 -21.92 23.36
C SER A 88 7.88 -21.08 23.36
N ALA A 89 6.97 -21.37 22.43
CA ALA A 89 5.67 -20.71 22.40
C ALA A 89 4.70 -21.21 23.49
N THR A 90 4.89 -22.45 23.99
CA THR A 90 4.07 -23.06 25.04
C THR A 90 4.61 -22.78 26.44
N GLU A 91 5.93 -22.62 26.57
CA GLU A 91 6.64 -22.25 27.81
C GLU A 91 7.60 -21.07 27.53
N PRO A 92 7.07 -19.85 27.36
CA PRO A 92 7.88 -18.71 26.94
C PRO A 92 8.83 -18.25 28.04
N ARG A 93 10.12 -18.30 27.73
CA ARG A 93 11.23 -17.82 28.55
C ARG A 93 11.67 -16.42 28.14
N TYR A 94 11.48 -16.04 26.87
CA TYR A 94 11.89 -14.74 26.32
C TYR A 94 10.72 -13.94 25.74
N ILE A 95 9.91 -14.52 24.85
CA ILE A 95 8.80 -13.85 24.17
C ILE A 95 7.50 -14.61 24.48
N ALA A 96 6.59 -14.03 25.25
CA ALA A 96 5.25 -14.57 25.51
C ALA A 96 4.24 -14.16 24.42
N THR A 97 3.37 -15.10 24.02
CA THR A 97 2.19 -14.79 23.18
C THR A 97 1.00 -14.50 24.09
N ILE A 98 0.40 -13.33 23.96
CA ILE A 98 -0.84 -12.98 24.64
C ILE A 98 -1.99 -13.17 23.63
N ARG A 99 -2.82 -14.20 23.84
CA ARG A 99 -3.85 -14.60 22.87
C ARG A 99 -4.73 -13.41 22.47
N LYS A 100 -4.91 -13.22 21.16
CA LYS A 100 -5.68 -12.13 20.52
C LYS A 100 -5.21 -10.70 20.85
N ARG A 101 -4.07 -10.54 21.54
CA ARG A 101 -3.54 -9.22 21.94
C ARG A 101 -2.14 -8.94 21.39
N GLY A 102 -1.26 -9.93 21.28
CA GLY A 102 0.07 -9.72 20.69
C GLY A 102 1.21 -10.47 21.38
N TYR A 103 2.37 -9.83 21.46
CA TYR A 103 3.63 -10.40 21.93
C TYR A 103 4.29 -9.52 22.98
N ARG A 104 4.93 -10.15 23.97
CA ARG A 104 5.58 -9.46 25.09
C ARG A 104 6.92 -10.11 25.42
N ILE A 105 7.95 -9.31 25.68
CA ILE A 105 9.21 -9.82 26.25
C ILE A 105 8.99 -10.08 27.74
N VAL A 106 9.33 -11.28 28.19
CA VAL A 106 9.21 -11.75 29.58
C VAL A 106 10.57 -12.05 30.23
N ALA A 107 11.64 -12.06 29.44
CA ALA A 107 13.00 -12.18 29.97
C ALA A 107 13.53 -10.80 30.43
N PRO A 108 14.41 -10.75 31.44
CA PRO A 108 15.07 -9.52 31.85
C PRO A 108 15.90 -8.94 30.71
N VAL A 109 15.56 -7.74 30.26
CA VAL A 109 16.36 -7.01 29.26
C VAL A 109 17.32 -6.08 29.99
N THR A 110 18.61 -6.35 29.88
CA THR A 110 19.68 -5.53 30.49
C THR A 110 20.50 -4.93 29.37
N PHE A 111 20.16 -3.71 28.98
CA PHE A 111 21.05 -2.95 28.13
C PHE A 111 22.36 -2.68 28.88
N PRO A 112 23.55 -2.76 28.23
CA PRO A 112 24.83 -2.64 28.92
C PRO A 112 24.82 -1.29 29.63
N GLU A 113 25.68 -1.14 30.63
CA GLU A 113 25.88 0.13 31.36
C GLU A 113 26.44 1.26 30.45
N ARG A 114 26.15 1.25 29.14
CA ARG A 114 26.21 2.42 28.25
C ARG A 114 24.87 2.80 27.64
N TYR A 115 23.81 2.07 27.98
CA TYR A 115 22.44 2.30 27.56
C TYR A 115 21.54 2.39 28.81
N SER A 116 21.92 1.72 29.91
CA SER A 116 21.49 2.03 31.29
C SER A 116 22.47 2.93 32.06
N ALA A 117 23.72 3.09 31.61
CA ALA A 117 24.61 4.18 32.08
C ALA A 117 24.89 5.27 31.05
N ASN A 118 24.03 5.38 30.04
CA ASN A 118 23.54 6.69 29.64
C ASN A 118 22.21 7.04 30.34
N VAL A 119 21.74 6.34 31.38
CA VAL A 119 20.84 6.99 32.37
C VAL A 119 21.65 7.71 33.46
N ALA A 120 22.95 7.42 33.54
CA ALA A 120 23.95 8.21 34.27
C ALA A 120 24.67 9.26 33.40
N ALA A 121 24.60 9.16 32.07
CA ALA A 121 25.24 10.07 31.12
C ALA A 121 24.33 10.59 29.99
N LEU A 122 23.02 10.32 30.02
CA LEU A 122 22.04 11.31 29.55
C LEU A 122 22.20 12.45 30.56
N PRO A 123 22.57 13.65 30.11
CA PRO A 123 22.50 14.80 31.00
C PRO A 123 21.09 14.83 31.57
N ARG A 124 20.98 14.75 32.90
CA ARG A 124 19.70 14.83 33.58
C ARG A 124 19.07 16.14 33.16
N TRP A 125 18.01 16.07 32.36
CA TRP A 125 17.28 17.26 31.98
C TRP A 125 16.61 17.80 33.23
N THR A 126 17.21 18.84 33.80
CA THR A 126 16.75 19.51 35.02
C THR A 126 16.13 20.87 34.71
N THR A 127 16.26 21.33 33.46
CA THR A 127 15.91 22.67 32.99
C THR A 127 14.44 22.76 32.54
N GLY A 128 13.51 22.40 33.44
CA GLY A 128 12.08 22.52 33.18
C GLY A 128 11.49 21.37 32.36
N SER A 129 10.51 21.65 31.48
CA SER A 129 9.83 20.60 30.72
C SER A 129 10.71 20.07 29.58
N PRO A 130 10.77 18.74 29.37
CA PRO A 130 11.46 18.18 28.20
C PRO A 130 10.64 18.32 26.90
N TYR A 131 9.41 18.82 26.98
CA TYR A 131 8.52 19.06 25.85
C TYR A 131 8.30 20.56 25.65
N VAL A 132 8.48 21.05 24.43
CA VAL A 132 8.44 22.50 24.12
C VAL A 132 7.06 23.01 23.70
N GLY A 133 6.05 22.13 23.72
CA GLY A 133 4.70 22.47 23.27
C GLY A 133 4.63 22.82 21.78
N LEU A 134 3.93 23.90 21.44
CA LEU A 134 3.88 24.39 20.06
C LEU A 134 5.19 25.05 19.60
N GLY A 135 6.18 25.24 20.47
CA GLY A 135 7.49 25.81 20.14
C GLY A 135 8.34 24.92 19.22
N ALA A 136 9.47 25.45 18.75
CA ALA A 136 10.49 24.61 18.11
C ALA A 136 11.56 24.28 19.15
N PHE A 137 12.12 23.07 19.09
CA PHE A 137 13.30 22.75 19.90
C PHE A 137 14.47 23.60 19.39
N ASP A 138 15.28 24.12 20.31
CA ASP A 138 16.51 24.85 20.03
C ASP A 138 17.76 24.05 20.46
N ALA A 139 18.94 24.64 20.28
CA ALA A 139 20.21 24.00 20.65
C ALA A 139 20.30 23.63 22.15
N GLY A 140 19.65 24.41 23.03
CA GLY A 140 19.58 24.11 24.46
C GLY A 140 18.78 22.84 24.76
N HIS A 141 17.88 22.45 23.87
CA HIS A 141 17.08 21.24 24.01
C HIS A 141 17.66 20.01 23.28
N ALA A 142 18.88 20.07 22.74
CA ALA A 142 19.50 18.98 21.98
C ALA A 142 19.49 17.63 22.74
N GLN A 143 19.64 17.70 24.07
CA GLN A 143 19.70 16.55 24.97
C GLN A 143 18.35 15.84 25.17
N VAL A 144 17.24 16.51 24.80
CA VAL A 144 15.88 15.99 24.86
C VAL A 144 15.24 15.89 23.47
N PHE A 145 16.03 16.04 22.39
CA PHE A 145 15.55 15.95 21.01
C PHE A 145 15.77 14.55 20.41
N PHE A 146 14.71 13.73 20.39
CA PHE A 146 14.76 12.32 19.96
C PHE A 146 13.84 12.02 18.76
N GLY A 147 13.96 10.80 18.20
CA GLY A 147 13.09 10.29 17.13
C GLY A 147 13.35 10.86 15.72
N ARG A 148 14.43 11.63 15.54
CA ARG A 148 14.82 12.22 14.24
C ARG A 148 16.25 11.91 13.80
N SER A 149 16.89 10.90 14.38
CA SER A 149 18.32 10.60 14.15
C SER A 149 18.65 10.27 12.69
N ARG A 150 17.75 9.60 11.96
CA ARG A 150 17.94 9.33 10.52
C ARG A 150 17.92 10.60 9.69
N ALA A 151 17.02 11.53 10.00
CA ALA A 151 16.93 12.81 9.31
C ALA A 151 18.15 13.69 9.63
N GLN A 152 18.63 13.68 10.89
CA GLN A 152 19.87 14.36 11.28
C GLN A 152 21.07 13.83 10.48
N ALA A 153 21.26 12.52 10.45
CA ALA A 153 22.37 11.88 9.74
C ALA A 153 22.34 12.19 8.24
N TRP A 154 21.15 12.20 7.62
CA TRP A 154 21.01 12.56 6.21
C TRP A 154 21.42 14.02 5.96
N VAL A 155 20.89 14.96 6.74
CA VAL A 155 21.17 16.40 6.57
C VAL A 155 22.65 16.69 6.78
N LEU A 156 23.27 16.05 7.78
CA LEU A 156 24.70 16.20 8.07
C LEU A 156 25.58 15.59 6.98
N GLY A 157 25.29 14.38 6.51
CA GLY A 157 26.03 13.74 5.42
C GLY A 157 25.92 14.52 4.12
N ARG A 158 24.72 15.02 3.80
CA ARG A 158 24.52 15.87 2.62
C ARG A 158 25.22 17.22 2.74
N LEU A 159 25.17 17.86 3.90
CA LEU A 159 25.93 19.10 4.12
C LEU A 159 27.41 18.86 3.87
N ARG A 160 27.95 17.75 4.37
CA ARG A 160 29.36 17.38 4.21
C ARG A 160 29.73 17.25 2.73
N GLU A 161 29.01 16.43 1.97
CA GLU A 161 29.20 16.26 0.52
C GLU A 161 29.19 17.61 -0.21
N ARG A 162 28.22 18.46 0.13
CA ARG A 162 28.04 19.79 -0.50
C ARG A 162 29.14 20.78 -0.14
N VAL A 163 29.67 20.71 1.08
CA VAL A 163 30.83 21.52 1.49
C VAL A 163 32.10 21.07 0.75
N ASP A 164 32.28 19.77 0.54
CA ASP A 164 33.42 19.22 -0.23
C ASP A 164 33.36 19.67 -1.71
N GLU A 165 32.15 19.83 -2.27
CA GLU A 165 31.90 20.34 -3.62
C GLU A 165 32.02 21.88 -3.75
N GLY A 166 32.25 22.60 -2.64
CA GLY A 166 32.36 24.06 -2.65
C GLY A 166 31.02 24.82 -2.63
N CYS A 167 29.91 24.13 -2.34
CA CYS A 167 28.57 24.72 -2.28
C CYS A 167 27.79 24.16 -1.09
N GLY A 168 28.23 24.46 0.14
CA GLY A 168 27.69 23.95 1.41
C GLY A 168 26.26 24.38 1.74
N PHE A 169 25.29 24.03 0.90
CA PHE A 169 23.90 24.44 0.98
C PHE A 169 22.95 23.23 1.03
N VAL A 170 21.97 23.29 1.93
CA VAL A 170 20.89 22.29 2.01
C VAL A 170 19.53 22.98 2.18
N LEU A 171 18.60 22.70 1.27
CA LEU A 171 17.20 23.08 1.35
C LEU A 171 16.37 21.95 1.98
N VAL A 172 15.75 22.18 3.13
CA VAL A 172 14.86 21.21 3.80
C VAL A 172 13.40 21.55 3.50
N LEU A 173 12.70 20.58 2.90
CA LEU A 173 11.29 20.66 2.53
C LEU A 173 10.48 19.68 3.38
N ALA A 174 9.45 20.18 4.08
CA ALA A 174 8.37 19.33 4.60
C ALA A 174 7.07 20.12 4.86
N PRO A 175 5.91 19.45 4.97
CA PRO A 175 4.65 20.06 5.42
C PRO A 175 4.78 20.85 6.73
N SER A 176 3.78 21.68 7.03
CA SER A 176 3.72 22.38 8.30
C SER A 176 3.69 21.39 9.48
N GLY A 177 4.24 21.78 10.62
CA GLY A 177 4.23 20.94 11.83
C GLY A 177 5.12 19.70 11.80
N SER A 178 5.87 19.42 10.73
CA SER A 178 6.75 18.24 10.65
C SER A 178 8.03 18.31 11.52
N GLY A 179 8.36 19.49 12.06
CA GLY A 179 9.53 19.71 12.91
C GLY A 179 10.81 20.13 12.17
N LYS A 180 10.73 20.78 10.99
CA LYS A 180 11.90 21.29 10.24
C LYS A 180 12.86 22.14 11.07
N SER A 181 12.35 23.17 11.73
CA SER A 181 13.15 24.07 12.57
C SER A 181 13.78 23.31 13.74
N SER A 182 13.01 22.43 14.40
CA SER A 182 13.52 21.58 15.49
C SER A 182 14.64 20.64 15.01
N LEU A 183 14.49 20.04 13.82
CA LEU A 183 15.51 19.16 13.23
C LEU A 183 16.83 19.90 13.05
N VAL A 184 16.81 21.10 12.47
CA VAL A 184 18.06 21.85 12.26
C VAL A 184 18.60 22.41 13.57
N ARG A 185 17.78 23.10 14.37
CA ARG A 185 18.24 23.81 15.58
C ARG A 185 18.67 22.89 16.73
N ALA A 186 17.94 21.81 16.97
CA ALA A 186 18.20 20.91 18.10
C ALA A 186 18.87 19.60 17.68
N GLY A 187 18.76 19.21 16.40
CA GLY A 187 19.35 17.99 15.89
C GLY A 187 20.68 18.20 15.17
N VAL A 188 20.71 19.08 14.17
CA VAL A 188 21.86 19.21 13.26
C VAL A 188 22.91 20.18 13.80
N LEU A 189 22.51 21.40 14.17
CA LEU A 189 23.45 22.44 14.61
C LEU A 189 24.27 22.04 15.84
N PRO A 190 23.70 21.41 16.89
CA PRO A 190 24.47 20.98 18.06
C PRO A 190 25.56 19.94 17.72
N LEU A 191 25.30 19.07 16.75
CA LEU A 191 26.29 18.08 16.28
C LEU A 191 27.42 18.72 15.46
N LEU A 192 27.17 19.88 14.85
CA LEU A 192 28.20 20.64 14.14
C LEU A 192 29.02 21.53 15.08
N THR A 193 28.42 22.06 16.16
CA THR A 193 29.09 22.96 17.10
C THR A 193 29.79 22.24 18.27
N GLN A 194 29.54 20.94 18.45
CA GLN A 194 30.25 20.15 19.47
C GLN A 194 31.76 20.06 19.19
N PRO A 195 32.60 19.84 20.22
CA PRO A 195 34.04 19.63 20.04
C PRO A 195 34.33 18.49 19.05
N GLY A 196 35.09 18.77 17.99
CA GLY A 196 35.40 17.82 16.92
C GLY A 196 34.40 17.78 15.75
N GLY A 197 33.27 18.49 15.88
CA GLY A 197 32.23 18.58 14.84
C GLY A 197 31.56 17.24 14.52
N PHE A 198 31.03 17.12 13.31
CA PHE A 198 30.48 15.89 12.76
C PHE A 198 31.20 15.54 11.46
N ASP A 199 31.80 14.35 11.40
CA ASP A 199 32.50 13.81 10.22
C ASP A 199 33.49 14.81 9.58
N GLY A 200 34.30 15.44 10.45
CA GLY A 200 35.26 16.45 10.04
C GLY A 200 34.62 17.74 9.51
N CYS A 201 33.35 18.04 9.81
CA CYS A 201 32.72 19.34 9.55
C CYS A 201 32.33 19.99 10.89
N THR A 202 32.88 21.16 11.18
CA THR A 202 32.69 21.89 12.45
C THR A 202 32.10 23.27 12.17
N ALA A 203 30.99 23.61 12.82
CA ALA A 203 30.41 24.94 12.82
C ALA A 203 31.11 25.82 13.87
N LEU A 204 31.73 26.91 13.43
CA LEU A 204 32.43 27.87 14.30
C LEU A 204 31.49 28.87 14.96
N ALA A 205 30.46 29.27 14.21
CA ALA A 205 29.40 30.15 14.67
C ALA A 205 28.14 29.84 13.86
N VAL A 206 26.98 30.11 14.46
CA VAL A 206 25.67 29.95 13.82
C VAL A 206 24.90 31.24 13.96
N SER A 207 24.31 31.71 12.88
CA SER A 207 23.41 32.87 12.86
C SER A 207 22.15 32.54 12.08
N GLU A 208 21.05 33.20 12.40
CA GLU A 208 19.79 33.07 11.67
C GLU A 208 19.45 34.34 10.92
N VAL A 209 18.93 34.20 9.71
CA VAL A 209 18.36 35.30 8.94
C VAL A 209 16.87 35.31 9.17
N ASP A 210 16.35 36.43 9.69
CA ASP A 210 14.91 36.66 9.73
C ASP A 210 14.39 36.90 8.32
N ALA A 211 13.78 35.86 7.73
CA ALA A 211 13.25 35.91 6.38
C ALA A 211 12.23 37.05 6.19
N MET A 212 11.49 37.47 7.23
CA MET A 212 10.55 38.60 7.12
C MET A 212 11.25 39.94 6.87
N ARG A 213 12.46 40.13 7.40
CA ARG A 213 13.26 41.35 7.13
C ARG A 213 13.83 41.34 5.72
N VAL A 214 14.18 40.15 5.21
CA VAL A 214 14.68 39.96 3.85
C VAL A 214 13.70 40.54 2.83
N GLY A 215 12.39 40.39 3.03
CA GLY A 215 11.37 40.92 2.11
C GLY A 215 11.43 42.44 1.86
N ASN A 216 12.18 43.20 2.67
CA ASN A 216 12.38 44.64 2.50
C ASN A 216 13.87 45.04 2.32
N ASP A 217 14.82 44.28 2.90
CA ASP A 217 16.25 44.57 2.87
C ASP A 217 17.07 43.27 3.00
N ALA A 218 17.38 42.64 1.87
CA ALA A 218 18.12 41.37 1.85
C ALA A 218 19.53 41.48 2.43
N TYR A 219 20.28 42.51 2.03
CA TYR A 219 21.67 42.69 2.45
C TYR A 219 21.78 43.14 3.90
N GLY A 220 20.88 44.00 4.37
CA GLY A 220 20.81 44.35 5.79
C GLY A 220 20.45 43.16 6.66
N ALA A 221 19.51 42.30 6.23
CA ALA A 221 19.16 41.10 6.98
C ALA A 221 20.33 40.09 7.04
N LEU A 222 21.08 39.92 5.94
CA LEU A 222 22.26 39.06 5.92
C LEU A 222 23.41 39.66 6.75
N ALA A 223 23.67 40.97 6.65
CA ALA A 223 24.67 41.66 7.46
C ALA A 223 24.36 41.58 8.95
N ASP A 224 23.10 41.75 9.35
CA ASP A 224 22.64 41.61 10.74
C ASP A 224 22.90 40.18 11.26
N ALA A 225 22.68 39.15 10.43
CA ALA A 225 23.02 37.77 10.79
C ALA A 225 24.54 37.56 10.95
N MET A 226 25.35 38.10 10.04
CA MET A 226 26.81 38.01 10.09
C MET A 226 27.42 38.71 11.31
N LEU A 227 26.83 39.82 11.77
CA LEU A 227 27.20 40.49 13.03
C LEU A 227 26.92 39.60 14.25
N GLY A 228 26.01 38.64 14.13
CA GLY A 228 25.70 37.65 15.16
C GLY A 228 26.75 36.54 15.30
N TRP A 229 27.71 36.41 14.38
CA TRP A 229 28.73 35.37 14.48
C TRP A 229 29.75 35.68 15.58
N GLN A 230 29.84 34.77 16.53
CA GLN A 230 30.85 34.78 17.58
C GLN A 230 31.69 33.50 17.47
N VAL A 231 33.00 33.66 17.32
CA VAL A 231 33.95 32.55 17.23
C VAL A 231 34.93 32.72 18.38
N ASP A 232 35.05 31.70 19.24
CA ASP A 232 35.85 31.77 20.47
C ASP A 232 35.44 32.96 21.37
N ASP A 233 34.12 33.15 21.56
CA ASP A 233 33.47 34.22 22.34
C ASP A 233 33.73 35.66 21.86
N GLU A 234 34.41 35.83 20.73
CA GLU A 234 34.62 37.13 20.09
C GLU A 234 33.81 37.29 18.81
N ALA A 235 33.14 38.43 18.66
CA ALA A 235 32.44 38.79 17.44
C ALA A 235 33.39 38.73 16.24
N LEU A 236 32.97 38.05 15.16
CA LEU A 236 33.74 38.01 13.92
C LEU A 236 33.68 39.37 13.22
N PHE A 237 32.55 40.07 13.34
CA PHE A 237 32.31 41.44 12.85
C PHE A 237 31.77 42.31 13.98
N LEU A 238 32.25 43.55 14.07
CA LEU A 238 31.82 44.51 15.09
C LEU A 238 30.53 45.24 14.66
N PRO A 239 29.66 45.67 15.58
CA PRO A 239 28.42 46.38 15.24
C PRO A 239 28.61 47.61 14.32
N GLY A 240 29.76 48.30 14.43
CA GLY A 240 30.10 49.44 13.56
C GLY A 240 30.41 49.07 12.10
N GLU A 241 30.61 47.79 11.81
CA GLU A 241 30.93 47.27 10.47
C GLU A 241 29.68 46.93 9.65
N ARG A 242 28.47 47.18 10.19
CA ARG A 242 27.20 46.91 9.48
C ARG A 242 27.17 47.56 8.10
N ALA A 243 27.54 48.84 8.01
CA ALA A 243 27.55 49.57 6.74
C ALA A 243 28.52 48.95 5.72
N PHE A 244 29.73 48.61 6.17
CA PHE A 244 30.72 47.90 5.37
C PHE A 244 30.18 46.57 4.83
N LEU A 245 29.50 45.78 5.67
CA LEU A 245 28.91 44.50 5.26
C LEU A 245 27.80 44.71 4.22
N VAL A 246 26.89 45.65 4.43
CA VAL A 246 25.80 45.93 3.49
C VAL A 246 26.36 46.41 2.14
N ASP A 247 27.29 47.36 2.14
CA ASP A 247 27.88 47.92 0.92
C ASP A 247 28.67 46.85 0.15
N SER A 248 29.43 46.00 0.86
CA SER A 248 30.22 44.92 0.26
C SER A 248 29.34 43.79 -0.28
N LEU A 249 28.25 43.42 0.41
CA LEU A 249 27.31 42.41 -0.07
C LEU A 249 26.55 42.86 -1.34
N ALA A 250 26.29 44.16 -1.45
CA ALA A 250 25.67 44.77 -2.62
C ALA A 250 26.64 44.97 -3.79
N GLY A 251 27.90 45.32 -3.52
CA GLY A 251 28.93 45.64 -4.52
C GLY A 251 29.94 44.51 -4.76
N ASP A 252 30.89 44.34 -3.86
CA ASP A 252 32.01 43.38 -3.97
C ASP A 252 32.00 42.34 -2.84
N ARG A 253 31.37 41.20 -3.11
CA ARG A 253 31.24 40.08 -2.15
C ARG A 253 32.56 39.36 -1.89
N ALA A 254 33.52 39.44 -2.82
CA ALA A 254 34.83 38.81 -2.64
C ALA A 254 35.59 39.47 -1.48
N LEU A 255 35.35 40.76 -1.22
CA LEU A 255 35.90 41.46 -0.06
C LEU A 255 35.41 40.87 1.26
N VAL A 256 34.14 40.47 1.32
CA VAL A 256 33.55 39.81 2.50
C VAL A 256 34.19 38.43 2.71
N VAL A 257 34.31 37.64 1.64
CA VAL A 257 34.96 36.30 1.68
C VAL A 257 36.41 36.42 2.13
N ALA A 258 37.18 37.36 1.56
CA ALA A 258 38.57 37.59 1.93
C ALA A 258 38.71 38.03 3.40
N THR A 259 37.80 38.88 3.88
CA THR A 259 37.76 39.33 5.28
C THR A 259 37.47 38.18 6.24
N ILE A 260 36.53 37.29 5.89
CA ILE A 260 36.24 36.07 6.67
C ILE A 260 37.49 35.20 6.73
N GLU A 261 38.15 34.94 5.59
CA GLU A 261 39.35 34.10 5.52
C GLU A 261 40.49 34.69 6.35
N GLU A 262 40.77 35.98 6.22
CA GLU A 262 41.80 36.69 6.98
C GLU A 262 41.55 36.59 8.50
N ARG A 263 40.32 36.88 8.96
CA ARG A 263 39.98 36.87 10.39
C ARG A 263 40.03 35.46 10.98
N LEU A 264 39.51 34.46 10.27
CA LEU A 264 39.59 33.07 10.72
C LEU A 264 41.04 32.56 10.76
N SER A 265 41.85 32.94 9.76
CA SER A 265 43.27 32.54 9.66
C SER A 265 44.12 33.15 10.78
N ARG A 266 43.84 34.39 11.17
CA ARG A 266 44.48 35.06 12.32
C ARG A 266 44.17 34.39 13.66
N ARG A 267 42.94 33.90 13.85
CA ARG A 267 42.54 33.20 15.08
C ARG A 267 43.15 31.81 15.13
N ARG A 268 43.08 31.05 14.04
CA ARG A 268 43.61 29.69 13.98
C ARG A 268 43.88 29.23 12.54
N PRO A 269 45.15 29.13 12.11
CA PRO A 269 45.49 28.74 10.74
C PRO A 269 45.07 27.29 10.44
N ARG A 270 44.63 27.04 9.20
CA ARG A 270 44.24 25.70 8.73
C ARG A 270 45.46 24.78 8.72
N ARG A 271 45.39 23.63 9.39
CA ARG A 271 46.42 22.58 9.31
C ARG A 271 46.00 21.50 8.33
N ASP A 272 46.97 20.85 7.68
CA ASP A 272 46.68 19.65 6.88
C ASP A 272 46.07 18.57 7.78
N GLY A 273 44.93 18.03 7.37
CA GLY A 273 44.13 17.07 8.14
C GLY A 273 43.06 17.69 9.06
N ASP A 274 43.01 19.02 9.22
CA ASP A 274 41.84 19.67 9.83
C ASP A 274 40.64 19.52 8.88
N GLY A 275 39.53 19.03 9.41
CA GLY A 275 38.25 19.01 8.71
C GLY A 275 37.76 20.41 8.29
N HIS A 276 36.61 20.48 7.62
CA HIS A 276 35.96 21.73 7.23
C HIS A 276 35.49 22.49 8.47
N ARG A 277 35.87 23.76 8.55
CA ARG A 277 35.45 24.69 9.61
C ARG A 277 34.64 25.80 8.96
N VAL A 278 33.35 25.85 9.26
CA VAL A 278 32.37 26.68 8.55
C VAL A 278 31.60 27.59 9.50
N LEU A 279 31.18 28.75 9.02
CA LEU A 279 30.20 29.62 9.63
C LEU A 279 28.83 29.26 9.05
N VAL A 280 27.83 29.04 9.89
CA VAL A 280 26.52 28.54 9.45
C VAL A 280 25.48 29.65 9.45
N ILE A 281 24.72 29.75 8.37
CA ILE A 281 23.53 30.60 8.26
C ILE A 281 22.28 29.73 8.13
N VAL A 282 21.27 29.99 8.96
CA VAL A 282 19.95 29.36 8.80
C VAL A 282 18.94 30.39 8.31
N VAL A 283 18.30 30.09 7.19
CA VAL A 283 17.17 30.84 6.65
C VAL A 283 15.90 30.01 6.91
N ASP A 284 15.18 30.34 7.99
CA ASP A 284 13.95 29.65 8.38
C ASP A 284 12.71 30.43 7.92
N GLN A 285 11.59 29.72 7.76
CA GLN A 285 10.28 30.27 7.42
C GLN A 285 10.23 31.00 6.07
N LEU A 286 10.91 30.47 5.05
CA LEU A 286 10.85 31.02 3.69
C LEU A 286 9.42 31.17 3.18
N GLU A 287 8.51 30.27 3.61
CA GLU A 287 7.09 30.35 3.29
C GLU A 287 6.44 31.69 3.67
N ARG A 288 6.89 32.36 4.73
CA ARG A 288 6.31 33.64 5.17
C ARG A 288 6.64 34.77 4.20
N VAL A 289 7.84 34.73 3.62
CA VAL A 289 8.27 35.70 2.61
C VAL A 289 7.50 35.49 1.32
N PHE A 290 7.41 34.24 0.88
CA PHE A 290 6.61 33.87 -0.30
C PHE A 290 5.12 34.21 -0.12
N ALA A 291 4.60 34.18 1.11
CA ALA A 291 3.24 34.57 1.44
C ALA A 291 3.00 36.09 1.53
N SER A 292 4.00 36.95 1.29
CA SER A 292 3.81 38.41 1.38
C SER A 292 3.66 39.12 0.02
N GLY A 293 3.75 38.39 -1.10
CA GLY A 293 3.51 38.91 -2.46
C GLY A 293 4.70 38.71 -3.42
N THR A 294 4.79 39.53 -4.47
CA THR A 294 5.83 39.46 -5.52
C THR A 294 7.06 40.33 -5.25
N ALA A 295 6.90 41.49 -4.60
CA ALA A 295 8.01 42.37 -4.22
C ALA A 295 9.16 41.68 -3.43
N PRO A 296 8.88 40.71 -2.53
CA PRO A 296 9.92 40.00 -1.77
C PRO A 296 10.78 39.01 -2.58
N LEU A 297 10.41 38.65 -3.81
CA LEU A 297 11.14 37.62 -4.59
C LEU A 297 12.50 38.13 -5.09
N ALA A 298 12.57 39.40 -5.50
CA ALA A 298 13.82 40.01 -5.94
C ALA A 298 14.83 40.13 -4.78
N GLU A 299 14.35 40.43 -3.57
CA GLU A 299 15.18 40.44 -2.37
C GLU A 299 15.66 39.03 -1.99
N LEU A 300 14.80 38.00 -2.10
CA LEU A 300 15.23 36.61 -1.89
C LEU A 300 16.30 36.19 -2.91
N ASP A 301 16.16 36.56 -4.18
CA ASP A 301 17.18 36.28 -5.18
C ASP A 301 18.51 36.95 -4.85
N ARG A 302 18.49 38.22 -4.40
CA ARG A 302 19.70 38.91 -3.92
C ARG A 302 20.33 38.23 -2.70
N LEU A 303 19.52 37.77 -1.75
CA LEU A 303 20.00 37.03 -0.57
C LEU A 303 20.72 35.74 -1.00
N PHE A 304 20.07 34.91 -1.82
CA PHE A 304 20.63 33.62 -2.22
C PHE A 304 21.80 33.78 -3.20
N ALA A 305 21.83 34.83 -4.02
CA ALA A 305 23.00 35.16 -4.84
C ALA A 305 24.20 35.54 -3.96
N ALA A 306 23.98 36.35 -2.91
CA ALA A 306 25.03 36.67 -1.96
C ALA A 306 25.51 35.44 -1.18
N LEU A 307 24.59 34.57 -0.75
CA LEU A 307 24.95 33.31 -0.08
C LEU A 307 25.78 32.42 -1.00
N ARG A 308 25.40 32.25 -2.28
CA ARG A 308 26.18 31.46 -3.24
C ARG A 308 27.63 31.92 -3.33
N ASP A 309 27.85 33.23 -3.43
CA ASP A 309 29.20 33.78 -3.54
C ASP A 309 29.99 33.59 -2.23
N LEU A 310 29.34 33.66 -1.06
CA LEU A 310 29.96 33.36 0.24
C LEU A 310 30.29 31.86 0.42
N LEU A 311 29.41 30.97 -0.04
CA LEU A 311 29.57 29.51 0.06
C LEU A 311 30.76 29.01 -0.78
N ALA A 312 31.03 29.65 -1.93
CA ALA A 312 32.17 29.33 -2.80
C ALA A 312 33.53 29.46 -2.09
N GLY A 313 33.62 30.31 -1.05
CA GLY A 313 34.81 30.43 -0.20
C GLY A 313 35.05 29.24 0.74
N GLN A 314 34.15 28.24 0.79
CA GLN A 314 34.21 27.04 1.65
C GLN A 314 34.30 27.31 3.17
N ARG A 315 34.13 28.57 3.59
CA ARG A 315 34.08 28.98 5.01
C ARG A 315 32.68 29.24 5.51
N VAL A 316 31.68 29.24 4.62
CA VAL A 316 30.27 29.45 4.96
C VAL A 316 29.49 28.22 4.53
N ALA A 317 28.47 27.87 5.31
CA ALA A 317 27.48 26.86 5.01
C ALA A 317 26.09 27.42 5.32
N ALA A 318 25.06 26.95 4.61
CA ALA A 318 23.71 27.48 4.79
C ALA A 318 22.61 26.41 4.73
N PHE A 319 21.61 26.59 5.59
CA PHE A 319 20.37 25.83 5.58
C PHE A 319 19.21 26.74 5.19
N ALA A 320 18.37 26.29 4.26
CA ALA A 320 17.11 26.94 3.94
C ALA A 320 15.96 26.01 4.33
N LEU A 321 14.97 26.51 5.06
CA LEU A 321 13.81 25.74 5.50
C LEU A 321 12.55 26.29 4.81
N CYS A 322 11.84 25.43 4.09
CA CYS A 322 10.63 25.81 3.38
C CYS A 322 9.58 24.68 3.45
N ARG A 323 8.33 25.00 3.13
CA ARG A 323 7.28 24.00 2.99
C ARG A 323 7.14 23.52 1.55
N ASN A 324 6.70 22.28 1.39
CA ASN A 324 6.58 21.63 0.08
C ASN A 324 5.58 22.33 -0.84
N ASP A 325 4.52 22.92 -0.29
CA ASP A 325 3.50 23.67 -1.05
C ASP A 325 4.03 24.99 -1.63
N PHE A 326 5.14 25.52 -1.09
CA PHE A 326 5.81 26.71 -1.60
C PHE A 326 6.93 26.39 -2.59
N TYR A 327 7.16 25.11 -2.94
CA TYR A 327 8.18 24.72 -3.90
C TYR A 327 8.05 25.40 -5.29
N PRO A 328 6.84 25.65 -5.84
CA PRO A 328 6.72 26.43 -7.08
C PRO A 328 7.32 27.85 -6.97
N ARG A 329 7.22 28.48 -5.79
CA ARG A 329 7.82 29.80 -5.53
C ARG A 329 9.33 29.74 -5.34
N VAL A 330 9.84 28.63 -4.81
CA VAL A 330 11.28 28.35 -4.77
C VAL A 330 11.85 28.33 -6.19
N ALA A 331 11.10 27.79 -7.17
CA ALA A 331 11.51 27.78 -8.57
C ALA A 331 11.52 29.16 -9.24
N GLU A 332 10.86 30.16 -8.66
CA GLU A 332 10.85 31.55 -9.14
C GLU A 332 12.06 32.37 -8.67
N VAL A 333 12.94 31.80 -7.83
CA VAL A 333 14.15 32.46 -7.30
C VAL A 333 15.40 31.81 -7.92
N PRO A 334 15.96 32.36 -9.01
CA PRO A 334 17.06 31.76 -9.76
C PRO A 334 18.26 31.33 -8.91
N ALA A 335 18.75 32.21 -8.03
CA ALA A 335 19.91 31.89 -7.19
C ALA A 335 19.65 30.74 -6.21
N LEU A 336 18.41 30.62 -5.71
CA LEU A 336 18.00 29.50 -4.86
C LEU A 336 17.88 28.18 -5.64
N VAL A 337 17.44 28.24 -6.91
CA VAL A 337 17.38 27.09 -7.80
C VAL A 337 18.78 26.54 -8.09
N GLU A 338 19.75 27.43 -8.33
CA GLU A 338 21.15 27.07 -8.54
C GLU A 338 21.72 26.38 -7.30
N LEU A 339 21.55 26.98 -6.11
CA LEU A 339 22.06 26.42 -4.85
C LEU A 339 21.47 25.04 -4.51
N LYS A 340 20.19 24.82 -4.79
CA LYS A 340 19.51 23.55 -4.50
C LYS A 340 19.75 22.45 -5.54
N SER A 341 20.37 22.77 -6.68
CA SER A 341 20.67 21.79 -7.74
C SER A 341 21.68 20.73 -7.24
N ASP A 342 21.83 19.62 -7.96
CA ASP A 342 22.74 18.51 -7.64
C ASP A 342 22.52 17.89 -6.24
N ASN A 343 21.27 17.55 -5.96
CA ASN A 343 20.82 16.88 -4.72
C ASN A 343 20.95 17.71 -3.42
N GLY A 344 21.04 19.04 -3.50
CA GLY A 344 21.00 19.97 -2.35
C GLY A 344 19.63 20.11 -1.67
N VAL A 345 18.70 19.18 -1.87
CA VAL A 345 17.32 19.20 -1.33
C VAL A 345 17.08 17.97 -0.47
N PHE A 346 16.48 18.19 0.71
CA PHE A 346 16.00 17.14 1.62
C PHE A 346 14.50 17.22 1.81
N ASP A 347 13.76 16.23 1.31
CA ASP A 347 12.36 16.04 1.66
C ASP A 347 12.26 15.29 3.00
N LEU A 348 11.95 16.01 4.08
CA LEU A 348 11.81 15.44 5.42
C LEU A 348 10.55 14.56 5.49
N PRO A 349 10.70 13.23 5.69
CA PRO A 349 9.57 12.30 5.68
C PRO A 349 8.64 12.46 6.89
N LEU A 350 7.40 11.99 6.71
CA LEU A 350 6.43 11.81 7.80
C LEU A 350 6.97 10.83 8.85
N LEU A 351 6.59 11.06 10.10
CA LEU A 351 7.05 10.25 11.24
C LEU A 351 6.45 8.85 11.22
N ALA A 352 7.27 7.84 11.44
CA ALA A 352 6.81 6.49 11.73
C ALA A 352 6.37 6.35 13.21
N ALA A 353 5.56 5.34 13.53
CA ALA A 353 5.09 5.09 14.89
C ALA A 353 6.24 4.88 15.91
N GLY A 354 7.35 4.26 15.49
CA GLY A 354 8.56 4.13 16.32
C GLY A 354 9.26 5.47 16.61
N GLU A 355 9.32 6.37 15.62
CA GLU A 355 9.89 7.71 15.79
C GLU A 355 8.99 8.57 16.72
N LEU A 356 7.67 8.44 16.60
CA LEU A 356 6.72 9.06 17.53
C LEU A 356 6.87 8.51 18.95
N ALA A 357 7.04 7.19 19.11
CA ALA A 357 7.28 6.58 20.41
C ALA A 357 8.57 7.12 21.05
N GLN A 358 9.64 7.31 20.28
CA GLN A 358 10.88 7.92 20.78
C GLN A 358 10.67 9.38 21.18
N ILE A 359 9.95 10.17 20.37
CA ILE A 359 9.59 11.57 20.68
C ILE A 359 8.76 11.69 21.96
N ILE A 360 7.96 10.68 22.29
CA ILE A 360 7.15 10.62 23.52
C ILE A 360 7.98 10.13 24.70
N ARG A 361 8.71 9.02 24.55
CA ARG A 361 9.26 8.27 25.70
C ARG A 361 10.64 8.79 26.13
N ALA A 362 11.52 9.08 25.16
CA ALA A 362 12.91 9.40 25.46
C ALA A 362 13.09 10.76 26.17
N PRO A 363 12.37 11.86 25.82
CA PRO A 363 12.46 13.10 26.57
C PRO A 363 11.96 12.96 28.02
N ALA A 364 10.88 12.20 28.24
CA ALA A 364 10.40 11.88 29.59
C ALA A 364 11.47 11.16 30.40
N LEU A 365 12.08 10.12 29.83
CA LEU A 365 13.12 9.35 30.49
C LEU A 365 14.33 10.23 30.85
N ALA A 366 14.80 11.08 29.93
CA ALA A 366 15.91 12.01 30.17
C ALA A 366 15.63 13.03 31.29
N ALA A 367 14.36 13.37 31.53
CA ALA A 367 13.90 14.24 32.61
C ALA A 367 13.49 13.49 33.89
N GLY A 368 13.67 12.16 33.95
CA GLY A 368 13.27 11.34 35.10
C GLY A 368 11.75 11.21 35.28
N LEU A 369 10.97 11.42 34.22
CA LEU A 369 9.51 11.28 34.20
C LEU A 369 9.12 9.86 33.79
N ARG A 370 7.93 9.43 34.23
CA ARG A 370 7.33 8.15 33.81
C ARG A 370 5.87 8.33 33.45
N PHE A 371 5.39 7.52 32.52
CA PHE A 371 3.98 7.49 32.13
C PHE A 371 3.21 6.53 33.04
N GLU A 372 1.95 6.87 33.33
CA GLU A 372 1.06 6.00 34.07
C GLU A 372 0.71 4.74 33.27
N HIS A 373 0.67 3.61 33.98
CA HIS A 373 0.17 2.33 33.49
C HIS A 373 -1.08 1.97 34.30
N ASP A 374 -2.20 1.81 33.60
CA ASP A 374 -3.44 1.36 34.21
C ASP A 374 -3.43 -0.18 34.30
N GLU A 375 -3.20 -0.70 35.50
CA GLU A 375 -3.14 -2.15 35.76
C GLU A 375 -4.45 -2.87 35.41
N SER A 376 -5.60 -2.17 35.49
CA SER A 376 -6.91 -2.77 35.25
C SER A 376 -7.20 -3.00 33.77
N THR A 377 -6.74 -2.09 32.91
CA THR A 377 -6.92 -2.17 31.45
C THR A 377 -5.67 -2.66 30.71
N SER A 378 -4.52 -2.69 31.39
CA SER A 378 -3.18 -2.88 30.81
C SER A 378 -2.81 -1.81 29.77
N LEU A 379 -3.42 -0.62 29.83
CA LEU A 379 -3.12 0.49 28.93
C LEU A 379 -2.04 1.38 29.52
N ARG A 380 -1.11 1.84 28.68
CA ARG A 380 -0.11 2.83 29.06
C ARG A 380 -0.34 4.16 28.35
N LEU A 381 -0.16 5.26 29.07
CA LEU A 381 -0.46 6.58 28.53
C LEU A 381 0.41 6.93 27.31
N ASP A 382 1.68 6.50 27.31
CA ASP A 382 2.59 6.70 26.18
C ASP A 382 2.16 5.93 24.92
N ASP A 383 1.58 4.73 25.06
CA ASP A 383 0.97 4.00 23.94
C ASP A 383 -0.25 4.74 23.39
N VAL A 384 -1.13 5.23 24.27
CA VAL A 384 -2.32 6.00 23.87
C VAL A 384 -1.94 7.29 23.14
N LEU A 385 -0.96 8.03 23.65
CA LEU A 385 -0.45 9.25 23.01
C LEU A 385 0.18 8.96 21.63
N ARG A 386 0.92 7.86 21.49
CA ARG A 386 1.48 7.43 20.20
C ARG A 386 0.36 7.09 19.22
N ASP A 387 -0.61 6.27 19.64
CA ASP A 387 -1.67 5.77 18.76
C ASP A 387 -2.64 6.90 18.36
N ASP A 388 -2.87 7.87 19.24
CA ASP A 388 -3.59 9.11 18.90
C ASP A 388 -2.81 9.96 17.89
N ALA A 389 -1.50 10.08 18.05
CA ALA A 389 -0.65 10.83 17.12
C ALA A 389 -0.51 10.16 15.74
N VAL A 390 -0.51 8.82 15.66
CA VAL A 390 -0.46 8.06 14.39
C VAL A 390 -1.73 8.28 13.57
N ARG A 391 -2.88 8.39 14.23
CA ARG A 391 -4.19 8.61 13.57
C ARG A 391 -4.36 10.00 12.97
N GLN A 392 -3.48 10.96 13.31
CA GLN A 392 -3.59 12.35 12.90
C GLN A 392 -2.38 12.77 12.05
N PRO A 393 -2.55 13.08 10.74
CA PRO A 393 -1.49 13.67 9.94
C PRO A 393 -0.98 14.99 10.56
N GLN A 394 0.34 15.21 10.58
CA GLN A 394 0.98 16.43 11.13
C GLN A 394 0.74 16.67 12.64
N SER A 395 0.54 15.60 13.42
CA SER A 395 0.23 15.64 14.86
C SER A 395 1.34 16.13 15.79
N LEU A 396 2.58 16.32 15.31
CA LEU A 396 3.74 16.58 16.17
C LEU A 396 3.59 17.84 17.06
N PRO A 397 3.08 19.00 16.58
CA PRO A 397 2.87 20.16 17.45
C PRO A 397 1.79 19.90 18.50
N LEU A 398 0.71 19.22 18.13
CA LEU A 398 -0.38 18.84 19.04
C LEU A 398 0.12 17.88 20.13
N LEU A 399 0.90 16.88 19.73
CA LEU A 399 1.51 15.91 20.62
C LEU A 399 2.45 16.60 21.62
N GLN A 400 3.35 17.46 21.16
CA GLN A 400 4.26 18.20 22.04
C GLN A 400 3.49 19.11 23.01
N HIS A 401 2.39 19.73 22.56
CA HIS A 401 1.55 20.55 23.42
C HIS A 401 0.83 19.72 24.49
N ALA A 402 0.20 18.61 24.12
CA ALA A 402 -0.44 17.72 25.08
C ALA A 402 0.57 17.19 26.10
N LEU A 403 1.77 16.78 25.67
CA LEU A 403 2.84 16.32 26.55
C LEU A 403 3.30 17.41 27.53
N LEU A 404 3.42 18.67 27.07
CA LEU A 404 3.73 19.81 27.95
C LEU A 404 2.61 20.05 28.98
N GLU A 405 1.35 19.98 28.58
CA GLU A 405 0.20 20.17 29.47
C GLU A 405 0.07 19.04 30.51
N ILE A 406 0.32 17.79 30.10
CA ILE A 406 0.38 16.64 31.03
C ILE A 406 1.58 16.82 31.97
N TYR A 407 2.73 17.27 31.48
CA TYR A 407 3.90 17.55 32.30
C TYR A 407 3.61 18.61 33.37
N GLN A 408 2.87 19.67 33.04
CA GLN A 408 2.51 20.70 34.01
C GLN A 408 1.58 20.17 35.12
N ARG A 409 0.79 19.13 34.82
CA ARG A 409 -0.14 18.47 35.75
C ARG A 409 0.41 17.17 36.35
N ARG A 410 1.72 16.91 36.17
CA ARG A 410 2.36 15.69 36.66
C ARG A 410 2.29 15.58 38.19
N SER A 411 2.35 14.35 38.69
CA SER A 411 2.47 14.12 40.13
C SER A 411 3.79 14.65 40.70
N VAL A 412 3.86 14.83 42.02
CA VAL A 412 5.11 15.17 42.73
C VAL A 412 6.21 14.13 42.48
N SER A 413 5.83 12.87 42.22
CA SER A 413 6.74 11.77 41.88
C SER A 413 7.12 11.70 40.40
N GLY A 414 6.74 12.69 39.58
CA GLY A 414 7.11 12.77 38.16
C GLY A 414 6.28 11.88 37.23
N VAL A 415 5.06 11.49 37.63
CA VAL A 415 4.17 10.65 36.82
C VAL A 415 3.29 11.50 35.92
N LEU A 416 3.30 11.19 34.63
CA LEU A 416 2.40 11.71 33.61
C LEU A 416 1.14 10.81 33.56
N SER A 417 -0.01 11.33 33.97
CA SER A 417 -1.20 10.52 34.28
C SER A 417 -2.30 10.53 33.21
N PHE A 418 -3.06 9.44 33.12
CA PHE A 418 -4.31 9.34 32.35
C PHE A 418 -5.36 10.35 32.84
N GLU A 419 -5.35 10.69 34.13
CA GLU A 419 -6.19 11.75 34.68
C GLU A 419 -5.84 13.10 34.04
N ALA A 420 -4.55 13.46 34.02
CA ALA A 420 -4.10 14.70 33.38
C ALA A 420 -4.42 14.70 31.87
N TYR A 421 -4.22 13.57 31.17
CA TYR A 421 -4.56 13.45 29.76
C TYR A 421 -6.06 13.61 29.48
N ARG A 422 -6.93 13.03 30.33
CA ARG A 422 -8.38 13.19 30.23
C ARG A 422 -8.82 14.61 30.60
N ALA A 423 -8.20 15.23 31.59
CA ALA A 423 -8.51 16.59 32.04
C ALA A 423 -8.23 17.65 30.96
N ILE A 424 -7.23 17.42 30.10
CA ILE A 424 -6.96 18.30 28.94
C ILE A 424 -7.83 17.96 27.72
N GLY A 425 -8.69 16.94 27.80
CA GLY A 425 -9.56 16.52 26.70
C GLY A 425 -8.84 15.76 25.60
N GLY A 426 -7.77 15.03 25.94
CA GLY A 426 -6.93 14.31 24.98
C GLY A 426 -6.08 15.24 24.10
N LEU A 427 -5.54 14.71 23.00
CA LEU A 427 -4.70 15.45 22.06
C LEU A 427 -5.41 16.69 21.48
N GLU A 428 -6.72 16.58 21.21
CA GLU A 428 -7.48 17.66 20.59
C GLU A 428 -7.96 18.76 21.57
N GLY A 429 -8.16 18.43 22.84
CA GLY A 429 -8.66 19.38 23.85
C GLY A 429 -7.59 20.36 24.36
N ALA A 430 -6.30 19.98 24.34
CA ALA A 430 -5.20 20.87 24.72
C ALA A 430 -5.17 22.14 23.83
N LEU A 431 -5.40 21.97 22.52
CA LEU A 431 -5.47 23.05 21.54
C LEU A 431 -6.53 24.10 21.90
N ALA A 432 -7.69 23.64 22.40
CA ALA A 432 -8.80 24.50 22.79
C ALA A 432 -8.47 25.41 23.98
N GLN A 433 -7.77 24.89 24.99
CA GLN A 433 -7.37 25.66 26.16
C GLN A 433 -6.37 26.77 25.78
N ARG A 434 -5.43 26.45 24.88
CA ARG A 434 -4.46 27.43 24.38
C ARG A 434 -5.09 28.49 23.49
N ALA A 435 -6.04 28.11 22.63
CA ALA A 435 -6.81 29.06 21.84
C ALA A 435 -7.53 30.09 22.72
N GLU A 436 -8.09 29.65 23.85
CA GLU A 436 -8.74 30.55 24.82
C GLU A 436 -7.72 31.49 25.48
N MET A 437 -6.54 31.00 25.85
CA MET A 437 -5.48 31.84 26.43
C MET A 437 -5.01 32.93 25.48
N ILE A 438 -4.76 32.58 24.21
CA ILE A 438 -4.32 33.53 23.17
C ILE A 438 -5.42 34.55 22.91
N PHE A 439 -6.66 34.09 22.77
CA PHE A 439 -7.81 34.96 22.56
C PHE A 439 -7.94 35.99 23.70
N ASN A 440 -7.81 35.56 24.95
CA ASN A 440 -7.91 36.44 26.11
C ASN A 440 -6.74 37.43 26.25
N GLY A 441 -5.57 37.10 25.68
CA GLY A 441 -4.40 37.99 25.64
C GLY A 441 -4.43 39.07 24.55
N LEU A 442 -5.35 38.97 23.58
CA LEU A 442 -5.48 39.94 22.50
C LEU A 442 -6.28 41.20 22.93
N PRO A 443 -6.09 42.36 22.27
CA PRO A 443 -6.89 43.55 22.53
C PRO A 443 -8.40 43.30 22.37
N ALA A 444 -9.22 43.95 23.21
CA ALA A 444 -10.68 43.79 23.17
C ALA A 444 -11.31 44.19 21.81
N SER A 445 -10.64 45.05 21.03
CA SER A 445 -11.05 45.40 19.66
C SER A 445 -10.92 44.19 18.73
N ALA A 446 -9.77 43.50 18.74
CA ALA A 446 -9.50 42.28 17.99
C ALA A 446 -10.40 41.10 18.43
N GLN A 447 -10.62 40.93 19.74
CA GLN A 447 -11.48 39.86 20.28
C GLN A 447 -12.92 39.91 19.70
N ARG A 448 -13.49 41.11 19.52
CA ARG A 448 -14.84 41.30 18.98
C ARG A 448 -14.99 40.87 17.50
N ARG A 449 -13.88 40.66 16.79
CA ARG A 449 -13.88 40.27 15.37
C ARG A 449 -13.93 38.74 15.15
N LEU A 450 -13.91 37.94 16.22
CA LEU A 450 -13.94 36.47 16.13
C LEU A 450 -15.12 35.90 15.30
N PRO A 451 -16.38 36.36 15.46
CA PRO A 451 -17.49 35.87 14.65
C PRO A 451 -17.31 36.10 13.15
N GLU A 452 -16.72 37.24 12.75
CA GLU A 452 -16.45 37.57 11.35
C GLU A 452 -15.36 36.67 10.76
N LEU A 453 -14.31 36.44 11.54
CA LEU A 453 -13.23 35.55 11.16
C LEU A 453 -13.72 34.11 11.00
N LEU A 454 -14.45 33.56 11.98
CA LEU A 454 -15.03 32.21 11.91
C LEU A 454 -16.02 32.06 10.74
N ARG A 455 -16.83 33.08 10.47
CA ARG A 455 -17.73 33.07 9.30
C ARG A 455 -16.97 32.95 7.98
N THR A 456 -15.76 33.48 7.90
CA THR A 456 -14.94 33.43 6.69
C THR A 456 -14.11 32.14 6.64
N MET A 457 -13.62 31.68 7.79
CA MET A 457 -12.73 30.52 7.93
C MET A 457 -13.42 29.17 8.09
N VAL A 458 -14.71 29.09 8.42
CA VAL A 458 -15.37 27.80 8.67
C VAL A 458 -16.34 27.45 7.55
N ALA A 459 -16.24 26.25 7.02
CA ALA A 459 -17.27 25.63 6.17
C ALA A 459 -17.74 24.32 6.80
N LEU A 460 -18.84 23.76 6.31
CA LEU A 460 -19.30 22.43 6.73
C LEU A 460 -19.10 21.44 5.57
N GLY A 461 -18.53 20.28 5.89
CA GLY A 461 -18.23 19.20 4.93
C GLY A 461 -19.49 18.56 4.32
N PRO A 462 -19.39 17.97 3.12
CA PRO A 462 -20.54 17.48 2.34
C PRO A 462 -21.23 16.25 2.93
N ASP A 463 -20.51 15.34 3.58
CA ASP A 463 -21.04 14.01 3.96
C ASP A 463 -21.45 13.89 5.44
N GLU A 464 -20.89 14.72 6.34
CA GLU A 464 -21.18 14.63 7.80
C GLU A 464 -21.53 15.98 8.44
N GLY A 465 -21.43 17.09 7.70
CA GLY A 465 -21.65 18.44 8.24
C GLY A 465 -20.70 18.80 9.39
N LEU A 466 -19.51 18.21 9.41
CA LEU A 466 -18.43 18.57 10.33
C LEU A 466 -17.79 19.91 9.92
N PRO A 467 -17.34 20.73 10.88
CA PRO A 467 -16.63 21.97 10.57
C PRO A 467 -15.27 21.68 9.96
N VAL A 468 -15.05 22.26 8.80
CA VAL A 468 -13.79 22.21 8.06
C VAL A 468 -13.22 23.61 7.90
N GLY A 469 -11.89 23.72 7.97
CA GLY A 469 -11.19 24.97 7.77
C GLY A 469 -11.21 25.39 6.31
N ARG A 470 -11.80 26.54 6.03
CA ARG A 470 -11.62 27.26 4.78
C ARG A 470 -10.41 28.18 4.90
N ARG A 471 -9.58 28.11 3.87
CA ARG A 471 -8.54 29.08 3.61
C ARG A 471 -9.11 30.49 3.45
N VAL A 472 -8.44 31.48 4.03
CA VAL A 472 -8.75 32.90 3.92
C VAL A 472 -7.54 33.62 3.35
N ALA A 473 -7.72 34.36 2.26
CA ALA A 473 -6.62 35.16 1.72
C ALA A 473 -6.36 36.35 2.64
N TRP A 474 -5.09 36.72 2.83
CA TRP A 474 -4.75 37.91 3.60
C TRP A 474 -5.28 39.19 2.97
N ALA A 475 -5.49 39.18 1.64
CA ALA A 475 -6.12 40.26 0.90
C ALA A 475 -7.61 40.44 1.25
N ASP A 476 -8.29 39.37 1.67
CA ASP A 476 -9.71 39.41 2.05
C ASP A 476 -9.91 39.95 3.48
N VAL A 477 -8.82 40.14 4.25
CA VAL A 477 -8.83 40.66 5.61
C VAL A 477 -8.26 42.09 5.60
N ALA A 478 -9.11 43.06 5.25
CA ALA A 478 -8.73 44.48 5.16
C ALA A 478 -8.69 45.19 6.51
N ASP A 479 -9.47 44.72 7.49
CA ASP A 479 -9.59 45.33 8.82
C ASP A 479 -8.39 45.01 9.73
N ALA A 480 -7.82 46.04 10.36
CA ALA A 480 -6.61 45.92 11.18
C ALA A 480 -6.82 45.03 12.42
N ASP A 481 -8.00 45.10 13.05
CA ASP A 481 -8.34 44.29 14.23
C ASP A 481 -8.53 42.80 13.87
N THR A 482 -9.24 42.49 12.77
CA THR A 482 -9.36 41.10 12.27
C THR A 482 -8.00 40.54 11.87
N ARG A 483 -7.14 41.37 11.26
CA ARG A 483 -5.78 40.98 10.89
C ARG A 483 -4.91 40.69 12.11
N ALA A 484 -4.98 41.52 13.14
CA ALA A 484 -4.29 41.30 14.41
C ALA A 484 -4.75 40.01 15.11
N LEU A 485 -6.06 39.72 15.10
CA LEU A 485 -6.60 38.46 15.62
C LEU A 485 -6.03 37.25 14.85
N ALA A 486 -6.13 37.25 13.52
CA ALA A 486 -5.60 36.15 12.71
C ALA A 486 -4.09 35.99 12.89
N GLN A 487 -3.35 37.09 12.95
CA GLN A 487 -1.90 37.09 13.10
C GLN A 487 -1.45 36.57 14.47
N GLY A 488 -2.13 36.94 15.56
CA GLY A 488 -1.83 36.38 16.88
C GLY A 488 -2.00 34.86 16.95
N PHE A 489 -3.00 34.31 16.23
CA PHE A 489 -3.17 32.86 16.11
C PHE A 489 -2.13 32.20 15.18
N VAL A 490 -1.67 32.89 14.13
CA VAL A 490 -0.57 32.41 13.26
C VAL A 490 0.76 32.39 14.00
N GLU A 491 1.09 33.46 14.73
CA GLU A 491 2.32 33.59 15.53
C GLU A 491 2.41 32.48 16.57
N GLN A 492 1.27 32.10 17.15
CA GLN A 492 1.16 31.01 18.12
C GLN A 492 0.87 29.65 17.49
N ARG A 493 0.93 29.54 16.16
CA ARG A 493 0.81 28.29 15.38
C ARG A 493 -0.55 27.58 15.52
N LEU A 494 -1.59 28.29 15.93
CA LEU A 494 -2.98 27.80 15.88
C LEU A 494 -3.58 27.95 14.49
N PHE A 495 -3.11 28.94 13.72
CA PHE A 495 -3.37 29.08 12.30
C PHE A 495 -2.09 28.85 11.50
N VAL A 496 -2.25 28.35 10.29
CA VAL A 496 -1.17 28.03 9.36
C VAL A 496 -1.33 28.93 8.15
N SER A 497 -0.28 29.69 7.83
CA SER A 497 -0.21 30.45 6.58
C SER A 497 0.14 29.53 5.42
N ASP A 498 -0.41 29.76 4.23
CA ASP A 498 -0.21 28.96 3.04
C ASP A 498 -0.27 29.80 1.75
N LEU A 499 0.07 29.19 0.61
CA LEU A 499 -0.03 29.80 -0.70
C LEU A 499 -0.69 28.83 -1.67
N THR A 500 -1.88 29.20 -2.16
CA THR A 500 -2.64 28.39 -3.12
C THR A 500 -2.92 29.23 -4.34
N GLY A 501 -2.48 28.79 -5.52
CA GLY A 501 -2.65 29.54 -6.77
C GLY A 501 -1.96 30.90 -6.78
N GLY A 502 -0.86 31.08 -6.03
CA GLY A 502 -0.10 32.34 -5.95
C GLY A 502 -0.70 33.42 -5.05
N VAL A 503 -1.85 33.18 -4.41
CA VAL A 503 -2.48 34.12 -3.48
C VAL A 503 -2.13 33.73 -2.05
N PRO A 504 -1.61 34.62 -1.20
CA PRO A 504 -1.28 34.30 0.18
C PRO A 504 -2.48 34.31 1.13
N GLY A 505 -2.45 33.43 2.12
CA GLY A 505 -3.58 33.22 3.01
C GLY A 505 -3.22 32.41 4.24
N PHE A 506 -4.24 32.10 5.03
CA PHE A 506 -4.13 31.30 6.24
C PHE A 506 -5.37 30.43 6.44
N ALA A 507 -5.20 29.34 7.18
CA ALA A 507 -6.25 28.41 7.59
C ALA A 507 -6.01 27.97 9.04
N ALA A 508 -6.97 27.26 9.64
CA ALA A 508 -6.72 26.63 10.94
C ALA A 508 -5.64 25.56 10.81
N ALA A 509 -4.74 25.47 11.79
CA ALA A 509 -3.70 24.44 11.83
C ALA A 509 -4.30 23.03 11.93
N HIS A 510 -5.44 22.92 12.60
CA HIS A 510 -6.19 21.68 12.73
C HIS A 510 -7.69 21.98 12.87
N GLU A 511 -8.54 21.15 12.28
CA GLU A 511 -9.99 21.32 12.26
C GLU A 511 -10.63 21.09 13.64
N SER A 512 -9.92 20.38 14.53
CA SER A 512 -10.30 20.20 15.93
C SER A 512 -10.46 21.52 16.69
N LEU A 513 -9.81 22.59 16.25
CA LEU A 513 -9.99 23.92 16.82
C LEU A 513 -11.48 24.34 16.77
N PHE A 514 -12.19 24.02 15.68
CA PHE A 514 -13.61 24.37 15.54
C PHE A 514 -14.55 23.46 16.34
N ARG A 515 -14.07 22.29 16.77
CA ARG A 515 -14.87 21.30 17.50
C ARG A 515 -14.70 21.42 19.01
N ASN A 516 -13.48 21.72 19.47
CA ASN A 516 -13.11 21.63 20.88
C ASN A 516 -12.91 22.99 21.54
N TRP A 517 -12.61 24.06 20.79
CA TRP A 517 -12.57 25.41 21.36
C TRP A 517 -14.01 25.91 21.62
N PRO A 518 -14.42 26.12 22.89
CA PRO A 518 -15.83 26.37 23.21
C PRO A 518 -16.44 27.52 22.41
N ARG A 519 -15.74 28.64 22.25
CA ARG A 519 -16.23 29.79 21.47
C ARG A 519 -16.47 29.46 20.00
N ALA A 520 -15.55 28.74 19.38
CA ALA A 520 -15.70 28.35 17.98
C ALA A 520 -16.78 27.28 17.81
N ARG A 521 -16.80 26.27 18.69
CA ARG A 521 -17.81 25.20 18.71
C ARG A 521 -19.22 25.75 18.85
N ASP A 522 -19.43 26.60 19.86
CA ASP A 522 -20.74 27.18 20.17
C ASP A 522 -21.19 28.10 19.03
N TRP A 523 -20.26 28.91 18.48
CA TRP A 523 -20.56 29.74 17.31
C TRP A 523 -20.92 28.90 16.06
N VAL A 524 -20.20 27.81 15.79
CA VAL A 524 -20.51 26.90 14.67
C VAL A 524 -21.86 26.23 14.87
N ALA A 525 -22.20 25.81 16.10
CA ALA A 525 -23.49 25.22 16.42
C ALA A 525 -24.65 26.21 16.17
N GLU A 526 -24.51 27.46 16.63
CA GLU A 526 -25.49 28.53 16.41
C GLU A 526 -25.65 28.89 14.93
N ASN A 527 -24.57 28.85 14.15
CA ASN A 527 -24.55 29.27 12.74
C ASN A 527 -24.62 28.09 11.76
N ARG A 528 -24.90 26.87 12.23
CA ARG A 528 -24.86 25.63 11.43
C ARG A 528 -25.72 25.70 10.17
N ARG A 529 -26.95 26.22 10.29
CA ARG A 529 -27.89 26.33 9.16
C ARG A 529 -27.33 27.22 8.04
N LEU A 530 -26.74 28.36 8.41
CA LEU A 530 -26.15 29.32 7.48
C LEU A 530 -24.91 28.75 6.80
N LEU A 531 -24.04 28.07 7.55
CA LEU A 531 -22.84 27.42 7.01
C LEU A 531 -23.18 26.26 6.06
N LEU A 532 -24.18 25.44 6.39
CA LEU A 532 -24.67 24.35 5.52
C LEU A 532 -25.26 24.90 4.23
N ALA A 533 -26.10 25.93 4.33
CA ALA A 533 -26.69 26.59 3.18
C ALA A 533 -25.57 27.11 2.25
N ARG A 534 -24.53 27.75 2.80
CA ARG A 534 -23.42 28.27 2.01
C ARG A 534 -22.63 27.16 1.31
N SER A 535 -22.27 26.10 2.03
CA SER A 535 -21.56 24.95 1.45
C SER A 535 -22.35 24.32 0.29
N ARG A 536 -23.67 24.14 0.46
CA ARG A 536 -24.55 23.56 -0.56
C ARG A 536 -24.67 24.44 -1.79
N VAL A 537 -24.89 25.76 -1.61
CA VAL A 537 -24.99 26.71 -2.73
C VAL A 537 -23.68 26.78 -3.52
N SER A 538 -22.53 26.81 -2.84
CA SER A 538 -21.21 26.81 -3.49
C SER A 538 -20.92 25.49 -4.23
N ALA A 539 -21.36 24.35 -3.70
CA ALA A 539 -21.23 23.05 -4.40
C ALA A 539 -22.13 22.98 -5.64
N ALA A 540 -23.39 23.44 -5.53
CA ALA A 540 -24.32 23.50 -6.65
C ALA A 540 -23.83 24.45 -7.76
N TYR A 541 -23.26 25.60 -7.39
CA TYR A 541 -22.59 26.51 -8.32
C TYR A 541 -21.44 25.84 -9.07
N ARG A 542 -20.51 25.17 -8.37
CA ARG A 542 -19.36 24.49 -9.00
C ARG A 542 -19.80 23.45 -10.02
N ARG A 543 -20.84 22.67 -9.70
CA ARG A 543 -21.43 21.69 -10.62
C ARG A 543 -22.08 22.35 -11.83
N TRP A 544 -22.85 23.40 -11.63
CA TRP A 544 -23.43 24.17 -12.75
C TRP A 544 -22.35 24.76 -13.65
N HIS A 545 -21.25 25.24 -13.07
CA HIS A 545 -20.13 25.78 -13.82
C HIS A 545 -19.37 24.70 -14.63
N SER A 546 -19.10 23.53 -14.04
CA SER A 546 -18.40 22.43 -14.73
C SER A 546 -19.22 21.79 -15.85
N GLU A 547 -20.54 21.79 -15.71
CA GLU A 547 -21.49 21.24 -16.70
C GLU A 547 -21.89 22.24 -17.79
N GLY A 548 -21.03 23.24 -18.06
CA GLY A 548 -21.24 24.22 -19.13
C GLY A 548 -22.42 25.16 -18.89
N ARG A 549 -22.75 25.46 -17.63
CA ARG A 549 -23.83 26.39 -17.23
C ARG A 549 -25.23 25.99 -17.76
N ARG A 550 -25.46 24.69 -17.97
CA ARG A 550 -26.75 24.16 -18.42
C ARG A 550 -27.86 24.49 -17.41
N ARG A 551 -29.03 24.87 -17.94
CA ARG A 551 -30.18 25.37 -17.15
C ARG A 551 -30.76 24.36 -16.16
N ASP A 552 -30.47 23.07 -16.35
CA ASP A 552 -31.02 21.98 -15.54
C ASP A 552 -30.31 21.82 -14.18
N PHE A 553 -29.15 22.47 -14.01
CA PHE A 553 -28.39 22.49 -12.75
C PHE A 553 -28.61 23.78 -11.91
N LEU A 554 -29.57 24.63 -12.28
CA LEU A 554 -30.02 25.76 -11.45
C LEU A 554 -30.78 25.25 -10.21
N LEU A 555 -30.74 26.00 -9.10
CA LEU A 555 -31.35 25.57 -7.84
C LEU A 555 -32.86 25.32 -8.00
N PRO A 556 -33.38 24.14 -7.61
CA PRO A 556 -34.80 23.86 -7.66
C PRO A 556 -35.57 24.65 -6.59
N PRO A 557 -36.88 24.91 -6.80
CA PRO A 557 -37.71 25.56 -5.78
C PRO A 557 -37.83 24.74 -4.50
N GLY A 558 -37.98 25.44 -3.37
CA GLY A 558 -38.08 24.84 -2.04
C GLY A 558 -36.93 25.28 -1.15
N THR A 559 -36.61 24.45 -0.15
CA THR A 559 -35.63 24.75 0.91
C THR A 559 -34.29 25.23 0.39
N GLN A 560 -33.77 24.65 -0.70
CA GLN A 560 -32.49 25.04 -1.29
C GLN A 560 -32.48 26.47 -1.86
N LEU A 561 -33.57 26.87 -2.54
CA LEU A 561 -33.69 28.22 -3.11
C LEU A 561 -34.00 29.27 -2.02
N ASP A 562 -34.74 28.89 -0.98
CA ASP A 562 -35.04 29.78 0.15
C ASP A 562 -33.81 30.00 1.04
N ASP A 563 -33.03 28.95 1.30
CA ASP A 563 -31.75 29.07 1.99
C ASP A 563 -30.75 29.92 1.18
N ALA A 564 -30.74 29.78 -0.16
CA ALA A 564 -29.93 30.63 -1.05
C ALA A 564 -30.37 32.11 -1.05
N ARG A 565 -31.67 32.39 -0.93
CA ARG A 565 -32.19 33.77 -0.78
C ARG A 565 -31.80 34.37 0.56
N ALA A 566 -31.92 33.60 1.65
CA ALA A 566 -31.52 34.05 2.98
C ALA A 566 -30.02 34.40 3.02
N LEU A 567 -29.20 33.62 2.33
CA LEU A 567 -27.76 33.86 2.16
C LEU A 567 -27.44 35.18 1.44
N ILE A 568 -28.18 35.54 0.39
CA ILE A 568 -28.00 36.83 -0.30
C ILE A 568 -28.46 38.00 0.58
N GLY A 569 -29.48 37.80 1.40
CA GLY A 569 -30.02 38.83 2.29
C GLY A 569 -29.13 39.13 3.51
N ASP A 570 -28.20 38.24 3.86
CA ASP A 570 -27.27 38.46 4.97
C ASP A 570 -26.05 39.29 4.52
N ARG A 571 -26.04 40.56 4.93
CA ARG A 571 -24.96 41.52 4.63
C ARG A 571 -23.59 41.10 5.16
N HIS A 572 -23.53 40.16 6.10
CA HIS A 572 -22.28 39.70 6.71
C HIS A 572 -21.74 38.41 6.08
N VAL A 573 -22.40 37.84 5.06
CA VAL A 573 -21.89 36.70 4.30
C VAL A 573 -21.30 37.17 2.98
N ALA A 574 -19.97 37.13 2.87
CA ALA A 574 -19.29 37.36 1.60
C ALA A 574 -19.52 36.17 0.65
N LEU A 575 -20.28 36.41 -0.42
CA LEU A 575 -20.46 35.49 -1.55
C LEU A 575 -19.71 36.05 -2.75
N ASP A 576 -19.07 35.15 -3.50
CA ASP A 576 -18.47 35.48 -4.80
C ASP A 576 -19.55 36.06 -5.75
N ALA A 577 -19.17 37.03 -6.58
CA ALA A 577 -20.04 37.68 -7.54
C ALA A 577 -20.68 36.66 -8.51
N ASP A 578 -19.94 35.61 -8.88
CA ASP A 578 -20.45 34.55 -9.75
C ASP A 578 -21.46 33.63 -9.04
N VAL A 579 -21.24 33.34 -7.75
CA VAL A 579 -22.19 32.59 -6.92
C VAL A 579 -23.48 33.39 -6.73
N ARG A 580 -23.38 34.71 -6.53
CA ARG A 580 -24.55 35.60 -6.47
C ARG A 580 -25.33 35.57 -7.79
N ARG A 581 -24.64 35.67 -8.94
CA ARG A 581 -25.25 35.58 -10.27
C ARG A 581 -25.99 34.25 -10.48
N TYR A 582 -25.40 33.13 -10.07
CA TYR A 582 -26.03 31.81 -10.14
C TYR A 582 -27.35 31.72 -9.35
N VAL A 583 -27.37 32.27 -8.13
CA VAL A 583 -28.58 32.29 -7.31
C VAL A 583 -29.64 33.21 -7.91
N ASP A 584 -29.25 34.38 -8.44
CA ASP A 584 -30.17 35.30 -9.13
C ASP A 584 -30.80 34.66 -10.38
N GLU A 585 -30.02 33.92 -11.18
CA GLU A 585 -30.53 33.16 -12.33
C GLU A 585 -31.51 32.06 -11.90
N SER A 586 -31.22 31.37 -10.78
CA SER A 586 -32.11 30.37 -10.20
C SER A 586 -33.43 30.99 -9.73
N ILE A 587 -33.39 32.16 -9.10
CA ILE A 587 -34.58 32.91 -8.66
C ILE A 587 -35.39 33.40 -9.87
N ALA A 588 -34.74 33.91 -10.91
CA ALA A 588 -35.40 34.39 -12.13
C ALA A 588 -36.14 33.26 -12.86
N ARG A 589 -35.54 32.07 -12.96
CA ARG A 589 -36.18 30.87 -13.51
C ARG A 589 -37.44 30.50 -12.74
N TRP A 590 -37.36 30.45 -11.41
CA TRP A 590 -38.53 30.14 -10.58
C TRP A 590 -39.67 31.12 -10.79
N ARG A 591 -39.39 32.43 -10.85
CA ARG A 591 -40.42 33.46 -11.12
C ARG A 591 -41.10 33.24 -12.48
N ARG A 592 -40.35 32.84 -13.52
CA ARG A 592 -40.89 32.52 -14.85
C ARG A 592 -41.75 31.25 -14.84
N GLN A 593 -41.28 30.17 -14.24
CA GLN A 593 -42.05 28.91 -14.13
C GLN A 593 -43.32 29.09 -13.29
N ARG A 594 -43.29 29.90 -12.23
CA ARG A 594 -44.46 30.22 -11.41
C ARG A 594 -45.54 30.96 -12.22
N ARG A 595 -45.17 31.91 -13.08
CA ARG A 595 -46.11 32.60 -13.99
C ARG A 595 -46.73 31.65 -15.01
N VAL A 596 -45.94 30.74 -15.59
CA VAL A 596 -46.43 29.71 -16.53
C VAL A 596 -47.36 28.70 -15.83
N ARG A 597 -47.04 28.28 -14.60
CA ARG A 597 -47.91 27.41 -13.79
C ARG A 597 -49.23 28.09 -13.41
N TYR A 598 -49.23 29.37 -13.05
CA TYR A 598 -50.49 30.10 -12.80
C TYR A 598 -51.36 30.22 -14.05
N ALA A 599 -50.77 30.45 -15.23
CA ALA A 599 -51.50 30.43 -16.50
C ALA A 599 -52.09 29.04 -16.81
N ALA A 600 -51.35 27.96 -16.49
CA ALA A 600 -51.85 26.59 -16.62
C ALA A 600 -52.97 26.26 -15.61
N VAL A 601 -52.90 26.76 -14.37
CA VAL A 601 -53.96 26.57 -13.35
C VAL A 601 -55.28 27.23 -13.76
N VAL A 602 -55.24 28.40 -14.40
CA VAL A 602 -56.43 29.06 -14.96
C VAL A 602 -57.04 28.23 -16.10
N ALA A 603 -56.21 27.62 -16.96
CA ALA A 603 -56.68 26.71 -18.00
C ALA A 603 -57.26 25.39 -17.42
N VAL A 604 -56.69 24.89 -16.33
CA VAL A 604 -57.15 23.69 -15.61
C VAL A 604 -58.47 23.94 -14.86
N LEU A 605 -58.75 25.15 -14.36
CA LEU A 605 -60.05 25.48 -13.74
C LEU A 605 -61.22 25.41 -14.73
N VAL A 606 -60.98 25.74 -16.00
CA VAL A 606 -61.96 25.61 -17.09
C VAL A 606 -62.16 24.15 -17.49
N LEU A 607 -61.10 23.33 -17.47
CA LEU A 607 -61.16 21.89 -17.74
C LEU A 607 -61.71 21.08 -16.54
N GLY A 608 -61.55 21.60 -15.32
CA GLY A 608 -61.93 20.96 -14.05
C GLY A 608 -63.45 20.94 -13.79
N LEU A 609 -64.20 21.87 -14.38
CA LEU A 609 -65.67 21.85 -14.33
C LEU A 609 -66.27 20.67 -15.13
N ALA A 610 -65.52 20.13 -16.11
CA ALA A 610 -65.96 19.06 -17.00
C ALA A 610 -65.55 17.65 -16.54
N ALA A 611 -64.51 17.52 -15.71
CA ALA A 611 -63.96 16.24 -15.26
C ALA A 611 -64.43 15.81 -13.85
N GLY A 612 -65.15 16.68 -13.13
CA GLY A 612 -65.44 16.56 -11.70
C GLY A 612 -66.43 15.47 -11.26
N THR A 613 -67.08 14.73 -12.15
CA THR A 613 -68.19 13.84 -11.75
C THR A 613 -67.89 12.34 -11.77
N ALA A 614 -66.86 11.84 -12.45
CA ALA A 614 -66.84 10.40 -12.78
C ALA A 614 -65.70 9.53 -12.20
N GLY A 615 -64.51 10.05 -11.83
CA GLY A 615 -63.32 9.17 -11.82
C GLY A 615 -62.40 9.14 -10.59
N VAL A 616 -62.48 10.07 -9.64
CA VAL A 616 -61.28 10.39 -8.83
C VAL A 616 -61.19 9.72 -7.45
N ILE A 617 -62.28 9.20 -6.88
CA ILE A 617 -62.22 8.71 -5.48
C ILE A 617 -61.50 7.37 -5.30
N ALA A 618 -61.34 6.54 -6.36
CA ALA A 618 -60.84 5.17 -6.17
C ALA A 618 -59.38 4.89 -6.60
N ALA A 619 -58.71 5.78 -7.35
CA ALA A 619 -57.45 5.43 -8.05
C ALA A 619 -56.17 6.12 -7.56
N LEU A 620 -56.23 7.28 -6.90
CA LEU A 620 -55.02 8.11 -6.66
C LEU A 620 -54.20 7.76 -5.41
N ALA A 621 -54.70 6.92 -4.49
CA ALA A 621 -53.90 6.48 -3.34
C ALA A 621 -52.90 5.35 -3.67
N ARG A 622 -53.05 4.66 -4.81
CA ARG A 622 -52.18 3.54 -5.22
C ARG A 622 -50.99 3.98 -6.08
N ALA A 623 -51.15 4.98 -6.94
CA ALA A 623 -50.09 5.39 -7.88
C ALA A 623 -48.86 6.09 -7.24
N GLU A 624 -49.03 6.77 -6.10
CA GLU A 624 -47.90 7.50 -5.46
C GLU A 624 -47.00 6.57 -4.61
N ALA A 625 -47.55 5.49 -4.06
CA ALA A 625 -46.79 4.48 -3.32
C ALA A 625 -45.92 3.62 -4.27
N ASP A 626 -46.45 3.28 -5.45
CA ASP A 626 -45.72 2.52 -6.46
C ASP A 626 -44.52 3.30 -7.02
N GLN A 627 -44.65 4.62 -7.18
CA GLN A 627 -43.56 5.47 -7.68
C GLN A 627 -42.38 5.58 -6.69
N ARG A 628 -42.65 5.61 -5.37
CA ARG A 628 -41.59 5.63 -4.34
C ARG A 628 -40.90 4.28 -4.20
N ARG A 629 -41.65 3.18 -4.38
CA ARG A 629 -41.09 1.81 -4.40
C ARG A 629 -40.17 1.60 -5.61
N VAL A 630 -40.58 2.01 -6.81
CA VAL A 630 -39.76 1.91 -8.02
C VAL A 630 -38.46 2.71 -7.91
N GLN A 631 -38.49 3.89 -7.26
CA GLN A 631 -37.27 4.67 -7.00
C GLN A 631 -36.31 4.00 -6.00
N ALA A 632 -36.85 3.40 -4.93
CA ALA A 632 -36.05 2.69 -3.94
C ALA A 632 -35.47 1.37 -4.50
N GLU A 633 -36.25 0.60 -5.26
CA GLU A 633 -35.80 -0.59 -5.97
C GLU A 633 -34.74 -0.24 -7.03
N GLY A 634 -34.90 0.88 -7.75
CA GLY A 634 -33.90 1.38 -8.70
C GLY A 634 -32.58 1.76 -8.04
N LEU A 635 -32.62 2.42 -6.86
CA LEU A 635 -31.43 2.78 -6.10
C LEU A 635 -30.71 1.53 -5.54
N VAL A 636 -31.46 0.58 -4.98
CA VAL A 636 -30.91 -0.69 -4.49
C VAL A 636 -30.35 -1.53 -5.65
N GLY A 637 -31.02 -1.54 -6.80
CA GLY A 637 -30.53 -2.17 -8.02
C GLY A 637 -29.22 -1.57 -8.53
N PHE A 638 -29.08 -0.24 -8.50
CA PHE A 638 -27.82 0.44 -8.82
C PHE A 638 -26.70 0.08 -7.83
N MET A 639 -27.00 0.08 -6.52
CA MET A 639 -26.04 -0.27 -5.47
C MET A 639 -25.53 -1.71 -5.62
N LEU A 640 -26.43 -2.66 -5.87
CA LEU A 640 -26.12 -4.08 -6.05
C LEU A 640 -25.65 -4.42 -7.48
N GLY A 641 -25.56 -3.45 -8.39
CA GLY A 641 -25.16 -3.66 -9.77
C GLY A 641 -23.93 -2.83 -10.13
N GLU A 642 -24.17 -1.67 -10.74
CA GLU A 642 -23.14 -0.78 -11.29
C GLU A 642 -22.14 -0.31 -10.23
N LEU A 643 -22.60 -0.01 -9.00
CA LEU A 643 -21.71 0.45 -7.94
C LEU A 643 -20.76 -0.68 -7.49
N THR A 644 -21.28 -1.90 -7.34
CA THR A 644 -20.46 -3.07 -6.98
C THR A 644 -19.39 -3.36 -8.03
N GLU A 645 -19.74 -3.31 -9.32
CA GLU A 645 -18.76 -3.54 -10.40
C GLU A 645 -17.64 -2.50 -10.41
N ARG A 646 -17.98 -1.22 -10.23
CA ARG A 646 -16.98 -0.14 -10.14
C ARG A 646 -16.09 -0.27 -8.91
N LEU A 647 -16.65 -0.63 -7.76
CA LEU A 647 -15.90 -0.79 -6.52
C LEU A 647 -15.02 -2.05 -6.53
N ARG A 648 -15.45 -3.11 -7.23
CA ARG A 648 -14.65 -4.33 -7.42
C ARG A 648 -13.39 -4.06 -8.24
N GLY A 649 -13.49 -3.25 -9.31
CA GLY A 649 -12.33 -2.83 -10.10
C GLY A 649 -11.30 -2.00 -9.33
N LEU A 650 -11.69 -1.42 -8.19
CA LEU A 650 -10.85 -0.56 -7.33
C LEU A 650 -10.32 -1.28 -6.08
N GLY A 651 -10.61 -2.57 -5.89
CA GLY A 651 -10.13 -3.35 -4.74
C GLY A 651 -10.72 -2.95 -3.38
N LYS A 652 -11.79 -2.14 -3.33
CA LYS A 652 -12.39 -1.63 -2.10
C LYS A 652 -13.46 -2.57 -1.52
N LEU A 653 -13.05 -3.77 -1.14
CA LEU A 653 -13.96 -4.84 -0.68
C LEU A 653 -14.72 -4.49 0.62
N ASP A 654 -14.16 -3.66 1.49
CA ASP A 654 -14.82 -3.27 2.75
C ASP A 654 -16.02 -2.33 2.56
N VAL A 655 -16.00 -1.54 1.48
CA VAL A 655 -17.12 -0.66 1.12
C VAL A 655 -18.31 -1.49 0.60
N LEU A 656 -18.03 -2.58 -0.13
CA LEU A 656 -19.04 -3.49 -0.66
C LEU A 656 -19.83 -4.19 0.46
N ASP A 657 -19.18 -4.49 1.59
CA ASP A 657 -19.82 -5.12 2.74
C ASP A 657 -20.86 -4.19 3.40
N SER A 658 -20.52 -2.92 3.61
CA SER A 658 -21.45 -1.94 4.17
C SER A 658 -22.68 -1.72 3.26
N VAL A 659 -22.47 -1.61 1.95
CA VAL A 659 -23.52 -1.39 0.95
C VAL A 659 -24.42 -2.62 0.79
N GLY A 660 -23.83 -3.82 0.74
CA GLY A 660 -24.58 -5.07 0.65
C GLY A 660 -25.44 -5.34 1.90
N ASN A 661 -24.91 -5.04 3.09
CA ASN A 661 -25.64 -5.20 4.34
C ASN A 661 -26.78 -4.17 4.51
N GLU A 662 -26.59 -2.92 4.05
CA GLU A 662 -27.65 -1.90 4.05
C GLU A 662 -28.77 -2.24 3.05
N ALA A 663 -28.39 -2.69 1.85
CA ALA A 663 -29.34 -3.18 0.84
C ALA A 663 -30.16 -4.37 1.36
N MET A 664 -29.52 -5.33 2.04
CA MET A 664 -30.24 -6.44 2.69
C MET A 664 -31.15 -5.99 3.82
N ARG A 665 -30.74 -5.03 4.66
CA ARG A 665 -31.60 -4.50 5.74
C ARG A 665 -32.89 -3.89 5.18
N TYR A 666 -32.80 -3.11 4.10
CA TYR A 666 -33.98 -2.61 3.40
C TYR A 666 -34.82 -3.76 2.81
N LEU A 667 -34.20 -4.71 2.11
CA LEU A 667 -34.92 -5.80 1.45
C LEU A 667 -35.61 -6.77 2.42
N VAL A 668 -35.03 -7.00 3.62
CA VAL A 668 -35.62 -7.79 4.71
C VAL A 668 -36.79 -7.07 5.36
N SER A 669 -36.81 -5.73 5.36
CA SER A 669 -37.94 -4.94 5.87
C SER A 669 -39.20 -5.02 5.00
N LEU A 670 -39.06 -5.48 3.74
CA LEU A 670 -40.18 -5.69 2.83
C LEU A 670 -40.88 -7.04 3.09
N PRO A 671 -42.20 -7.16 2.87
CA PRO A 671 -42.92 -8.42 3.01
C PRO A 671 -42.27 -9.57 2.23
N GLN A 672 -42.18 -10.75 2.83
CA GLN A 672 -41.54 -11.92 2.21
C GLN A 672 -42.31 -12.47 1.01
N ASP A 673 -43.62 -12.20 0.93
CA ASP A 673 -44.58 -12.85 0.03
C ASP A 673 -45.24 -11.88 -0.96
N ASP A 674 -44.52 -10.83 -1.37
CA ASP A 674 -45.11 -9.71 -2.11
C ASP A 674 -45.36 -9.99 -3.61
N GLY A 675 -45.11 -11.22 -4.07
CA GLY A 675 -45.28 -11.66 -5.47
C GLY A 675 -44.44 -10.93 -6.52
N ASN A 676 -43.72 -9.86 -6.15
CA ASN A 676 -42.98 -9.00 -7.07
C ASN A 676 -41.61 -9.60 -7.42
N ALA A 677 -41.49 -10.05 -8.67
CA ALA A 677 -40.26 -10.59 -9.25
C ALA A 677 -39.05 -9.65 -9.11
N THR A 678 -39.24 -8.33 -9.26
CA THR A 678 -38.15 -7.34 -9.16
C THR A 678 -37.57 -7.30 -7.75
N THR A 679 -38.42 -7.26 -6.71
CA THR A 679 -37.97 -7.29 -5.32
C THR A 679 -37.26 -8.61 -4.98
N GLN A 680 -37.74 -9.74 -5.50
CA GLN A 680 -37.10 -11.05 -5.31
C GLN A 680 -35.72 -11.11 -5.99
N LEU A 681 -35.58 -10.60 -7.21
CA LEU A 681 -34.29 -10.50 -7.91
C LEU A 681 -33.27 -9.66 -7.14
N LEU A 682 -33.70 -8.56 -6.51
CA LEU A 682 -32.81 -7.76 -5.66
C LEU A 682 -32.32 -8.55 -4.43
N ARG A 683 -33.18 -9.35 -3.81
CA ARG A 683 -32.80 -10.23 -2.67
C ARG A 683 -31.82 -11.32 -3.07
N ILE A 684 -32.02 -11.92 -4.24
CA ILE A 684 -31.12 -12.92 -4.81
C ILE A 684 -29.73 -12.30 -5.03
N ARG A 685 -29.65 -11.15 -5.71
CA ARG A 685 -28.39 -10.44 -5.99
C ARG A 685 -27.66 -10.03 -4.71
N ALA A 686 -28.38 -9.50 -3.73
CA ALA A 686 -27.80 -9.11 -2.45
C ALA A 686 -27.24 -10.32 -1.67
N SER A 687 -27.98 -11.44 -1.63
CA SER A 687 -27.51 -12.68 -0.99
C SER A 687 -26.25 -13.23 -1.67
N ARG A 688 -26.22 -13.22 -3.02
CA ARG A 688 -25.02 -13.62 -3.78
C ARG A 688 -23.82 -12.73 -3.48
N GLN A 689 -23.99 -11.40 -3.43
CA GLN A 689 -22.91 -10.47 -3.12
C GLN A 689 -22.36 -10.66 -1.71
N ILE A 690 -23.22 -10.89 -0.72
CA ILE A 690 -22.77 -11.24 0.63
C ILE A 690 -21.94 -12.53 0.60
N GLY A 691 -22.37 -13.53 -0.17
CA GLY A 691 -21.58 -14.75 -0.39
C GLY A 691 -20.19 -14.46 -0.95
N GLU A 692 -20.08 -13.64 -1.98
CA GLU A 692 -18.80 -13.28 -2.61
C GLU A 692 -17.87 -12.53 -1.65
N ILE A 693 -18.41 -11.58 -0.89
CA ILE A 693 -17.66 -10.80 0.10
C ILE A 693 -17.15 -11.72 1.22
N ARG A 694 -18.02 -12.55 1.78
CA ARG A 694 -17.65 -13.53 2.80
C ARG A 694 -16.60 -14.52 2.30
N LEU A 695 -16.74 -14.97 1.05
CA LEU A 695 -15.76 -15.85 0.42
C LEU A 695 -14.39 -15.16 0.29
N SER A 696 -14.37 -13.88 -0.11
CA SER A 696 -13.12 -13.10 -0.21
C SER A 696 -12.42 -12.92 1.13
N ARG A 697 -13.16 -12.93 2.24
CA ARG A 697 -12.67 -12.88 3.63
C ARG A 697 -12.41 -14.26 4.24
N ALA A 698 -12.57 -15.33 3.47
CA ALA A 698 -12.47 -16.72 3.93
C ALA A 698 -13.41 -17.05 5.11
N GLU A 699 -14.59 -16.42 5.17
CA GLU A 699 -15.60 -16.72 6.17
C GLU A 699 -16.34 -18.03 5.85
N PRO A 700 -16.57 -18.91 6.83
CA PRO A 700 -17.18 -20.22 6.60
C PRO A 700 -18.66 -20.12 6.17
N THR A 701 -19.34 -19.02 6.47
CA THR A 701 -20.77 -18.78 6.18
C THR A 701 -21.02 -18.24 4.77
N ALA A 702 -20.00 -18.22 3.89
CA ALA A 702 -20.17 -17.83 2.49
C ALA A 702 -21.10 -18.79 1.73
N ALA A 703 -20.97 -20.10 1.99
CA ALA A 703 -21.80 -21.13 1.38
C ALA A 703 -23.29 -20.94 1.69
N ASP A 704 -23.63 -20.53 2.91
CA ASP A 704 -25.01 -20.30 3.35
C ASP A 704 -25.67 -19.15 2.57
N ALA A 705 -24.93 -18.07 2.31
CA ALA A 705 -25.42 -16.93 1.56
C ALA A 705 -25.68 -17.28 0.08
N PHE A 706 -24.80 -18.08 -0.54
CA PHE A 706 -25.03 -18.59 -1.89
C PHE A 706 -26.16 -19.60 -1.96
N ALA A 707 -26.32 -20.46 -0.95
CA ALA A 707 -27.43 -21.40 -0.85
C ALA A 707 -28.77 -20.64 -0.75
N HIS A 708 -28.83 -19.58 0.05
CA HIS A 708 -30.01 -18.72 0.14
C HIS A 708 -30.33 -18.03 -1.20
N ALA A 709 -29.31 -17.50 -1.90
CA ALA A 709 -29.48 -16.92 -3.23
C ALA A 709 -30.03 -17.94 -4.25
N ARG A 710 -29.49 -19.17 -4.25
CA ARG A 710 -29.95 -20.28 -5.08
C ARG A 710 -31.43 -20.59 -4.80
N ASP A 711 -31.81 -20.78 -3.54
CA ASP A 711 -33.17 -21.21 -3.17
C ASP A 711 -34.21 -20.17 -3.60
N LEU A 712 -33.89 -18.88 -3.44
CA LEU A 712 -34.74 -17.79 -3.92
C LEU A 712 -34.83 -17.77 -5.45
N ALA A 713 -33.71 -17.95 -6.15
CA ALA A 713 -33.67 -17.96 -7.61
C ALA A 713 -34.41 -19.17 -8.21
N GLU A 714 -34.27 -20.35 -7.59
CA GLU A 714 -34.98 -21.58 -7.98
C GLU A 714 -36.48 -21.44 -7.77
N SER A 715 -36.91 -20.87 -6.63
CA SER A 715 -38.31 -20.55 -6.36
C SER A 715 -38.91 -19.56 -7.37
N LEU A 716 -38.13 -18.54 -7.75
CA LEU A 716 -38.59 -17.55 -8.74
C LEU A 716 -38.64 -18.16 -10.15
N ALA A 717 -37.63 -18.91 -10.55
CA ALA A 717 -37.59 -19.58 -11.85
C ALA A 717 -38.69 -20.65 -12.00
N ALA A 718 -39.09 -21.33 -10.91
CA ALA A 718 -40.20 -22.27 -10.92
C ALA A 718 -41.57 -21.57 -11.08
N ARG A 719 -41.74 -20.39 -10.47
CA ARG A 719 -42.98 -19.59 -10.57
C ARG A 719 -43.08 -18.82 -11.89
N GLU A 720 -41.96 -18.34 -12.40
CA GLU A 720 -41.85 -17.59 -13.64
C GLU A 720 -40.80 -18.24 -14.57
N PRO A 721 -41.13 -19.35 -15.26
CA PRO A 721 -40.18 -20.10 -16.09
C PRO A 721 -39.59 -19.31 -17.28
N ASP A 722 -40.22 -18.20 -17.65
CA ASP A 722 -39.79 -17.31 -18.74
C ASP A 722 -38.97 -16.10 -18.23
N ASN A 723 -38.75 -15.99 -16.92
CA ASN A 723 -37.93 -14.94 -16.33
C ASN A 723 -36.42 -15.25 -16.49
N ALA A 724 -35.82 -14.70 -17.55
CA ALA A 724 -34.42 -14.90 -17.87
C ALA A 724 -33.45 -14.47 -16.73
N ASP A 725 -33.77 -13.42 -15.97
CA ASP A 725 -32.91 -12.94 -14.89
C ASP A 725 -32.89 -13.91 -13.70
N ALA A 726 -34.00 -14.61 -13.44
CA ALA A 726 -34.06 -15.65 -12.41
C ALA A 726 -33.13 -16.83 -12.76
N TRP A 727 -33.14 -17.27 -14.02
CA TRP A 727 -32.23 -18.31 -14.52
C TRP A 727 -30.76 -17.88 -14.50
N LEU A 728 -30.47 -16.63 -14.86
CA LEU A 728 -29.12 -16.07 -14.77
C LEU A 728 -28.60 -16.12 -13.33
N GLU A 729 -29.37 -15.61 -12.36
CA GLU A 729 -28.92 -15.57 -10.96
C GLU A 729 -28.88 -16.97 -10.32
N LEU A 730 -29.76 -17.90 -10.72
CA LEU A 730 -29.66 -19.31 -10.32
C LEU A 730 -28.32 -19.91 -10.78
N GLY A 731 -27.93 -19.64 -12.02
CA GLY A 731 -26.64 -20.05 -12.56
C GLY A 731 -25.47 -19.47 -11.77
N ASN A 732 -25.47 -18.16 -11.51
CA ASN A 732 -24.43 -17.48 -10.75
C ASN A 732 -24.27 -18.04 -9.33
N ALA A 733 -25.37 -18.30 -8.62
CA ALA A 733 -25.32 -18.90 -7.29
C ALA A 733 -24.81 -20.34 -7.33
N ALA A 734 -25.23 -21.12 -8.33
CA ALA A 734 -24.80 -22.50 -8.51
C ALA A 734 -23.29 -22.60 -8.85
N PHE A 735 -22.75 -21.66 -9.63
CA PHE A 735 -21.32 -21.56 -9.92
C PHE A 735 -20.49 -21.47 -8.63
N TRP A 736 -20.80 -20.50 -7.76
CA TRP A 736 -20.06 -20.29 -6.51
C TRP A 736 -20.21 -21.45 -5.52
N LEU A 737 -21.41 -22.04 -5.43
CA LEU A 737 -21.63 -23.24 -4.62
C LEU A 737 -20.83 -24.46 -5.12
N GLY A 738 -20.53 -24.55 -6.42
CA GLY A 738 -19.62 -25.57 -6.96
C GLY A 738 -18.15 -25.22 -6.78
N GLN A 739 -17.78 -23.94 -6.81
CA GLN A 739 -16.40 -23.49 -6.64
C GLN A 739 -15.82 -23.81 -5.25
N ILE A 740 -16.63 -23.70 -4.19
CA ILE A 740 -16.23 -23.99 -2.81
C ILE A 740 -15.78 -25.46 -2.60
N PRO A 741 -16.58 -26.48 -2.95
CA PRO A 741 -16.15 -27.88 -2.87
C PRO A 741 -15.05 -28.21 -3.89
N PHE A 742 -15.01 -27.56 -5.05
CA PHE A 742 -13.94 -27.76 -6.04
C PHE A 742 -12.56 -27.43 -5.46
N GLN A 743 -12.44 -26.32 -4.71
CA GLN A 743 -11.20 -25.95 -4.02
C GLN A 743 -10.79 -26.95 -2.93
N LYS A 744 -11.74 -27.73 -2.41
CA LYS A 744 -11.50 -28.81 -1.43
C LYS A 744 -11.32 -30.18 -2.08
N ASN A 745 -11.25 -30.23 -3.42
CA ASN A 745 -11.22 -31.46 -4.22
C ASN A 745 -12.45 -32.38 -4.05
N ASP A 746 -13.58 -31.85 -3.56
CA ASP A 746 -14.85 -32.58 -3.51
C ASP A 746 -15.56 -32.44 -4.87
N TYR A 747 -15.10 -33.25 -5.81
CA TYR A 747 -15.58 -33.23 -7.19
C TYR A 747 -17.02 -33.75 -7.35
N ALA A 748 -17.50 -34.59 -6.42
CA ALA A 748 -18.87 -35.09 -6.46
C ALA A 748 -19.87 -33.98 -6.12
N ALA A 749 -19.63 -33.23 -5.04
CA ALA A 749 -20.46 -32.06 -4.70
C ALA A 749 -20.35 -30.97 -5.78
N THR A 750 -19.14 -30.75 -6.32
CA THR A 750 -18.91 -29.80 -7.41
C THR A 750 -19.77 -30.11 -8.64
N ALA A 751 -19.78 -31.39 -9.08
CA ALA A 751 -20.54 -31.83 -10.25
C ALA A 751 -22.02 -31.47 -10.12
N GLN A 752 -22.61 -31.70 -8.94
CA GLN A 752 -24.02 -31.43 -8.70
C GLN A 752 -24.37 -29.94 -8.82
N HIS A 753 -23.50 -29.05 -8.37
CA HIS A 753 -23.74 -27.61 -8.44
C HIS A 753 -23.48 -27.04 -9.84
N TRP A 754 -22.39 -27.43 -10.49
CA TRP A 754 -22.09 -26.96 -11.84
C TRP A 754 -22.99 -27.56 -12.92
N GLN A 755 -23.58 -28.74 -12.68
CA GLN A 755 -24.64 -29.25 -13.54
C GLN A 755 -25.89 -28.35 -13.48
N ARG A 756 -26.28 -27.89 -12.29
CA ARG A 756 -27.38 -26.90 -12.16
C ARG A 756 -27.07 -25.59 -12.87
N TYR A 757 -25.81 -25.13 -12.82
CA TYR A 757 -25.38 -23.96 -13.58
C TYR A 757 -25.54 -24.18 -15.09
N LEU A 758 -25.12 -25.33 -15.62
CA LEU A 758 -25.30 -25.68 -17.02
C LEU A 758 -26.78 -25.71 -17.43
N ASP A 759 -27.64 -26.31 -16.60
CA ASP A 759 -29.08 -26.41 -16.89
C ASP A 759 -29.73 -25.02 -16.92
N ALA A 760 -29.38 -24.14 -15.97
CA ALA A 760 -29.84 -22.76 -15.94
C ALA A 760 -29.36 -21.94 -17.15
N ALA A 761 -28.08 -22.09 -17.54
CA ALA A 761 -27.51 -21.41 -18.70
C ALA A 761 -28.14 -21.88 -20.02
N ARG A 762 -28.42 -23.18 -20.17
CA ARG A 762 -29.17 -23.73 -21.32
C ARG A 762 -30.56 -23.13 -21.41
N ARG A 763 -31.26 -23.02 -20.27
CA ARG A 763 -32.58 -22.39 -20.23
C ARG A 763 -32.51 -20.90 -20.58
N LEU A 764 -31.48 -20.20 -20.11
CA LEU A 764 -31.23 -18.79 -20.45
C LEU A 764 -31.03 -18.60 -21.97
N VAL A 765 -30.24 -19.45 -22.62
CA VAL A 765 -30.06 -19.43 -24.09
C VAL A 765 -31.35 -19.80 -24.82
N ALA A 766 -32.15 -20.74 -24.31
CA ALA A 766 -33.45 -21.07 -24.90
C ALA A 766 -34.43 -19.89 -24.86
N LEU A 767 -34.41 -19.09 -23.79
CA LEU A 767 -35.22 -17.88 -23.65
C LEU A 767 -34.69 -16.70 -24.48
N LYS A 768 -33.36 -16.61 -24.64
CA LYS A 768 -32.67 -15.52 -25.35
C LYS A 768 -31.61 -16.09 -26.31
N PRO A 769 -32.03 -16.70 -27.44
CA PRO A 769 -31.13 -17.42 -28.33
C PRO A 769 -30.10 -16.52 -29.00
N ASP A 770 -30.42 -15.22 -29.16
CA ASP A 770 -29.57 -14.20 -29.79
C ASP A 770 -28.75 -13.36 -28.82
N ASP A 771 -28.94 -13.52 -27.52
CA ASP A 771 -28.25 -12.74 -26.51
C ASP A 771 -26.82 -13.24 -26.29
N ALA A 772 -25.84 -12.35 -26.53
CA ALA A 772 -24.43 -12.65 -26.38
C ALA A 772 -24.08 -13.09 -24.95
N LYS A 773 -24.68 -12.43 -23.94
CA LYS A 773 -24.44 -12.75 -22.53
C LYS A 773 -24.96 -14.14 -22.16
N ALA A 774 -26.17 -14.50 -22.59
CA ALA A 774 -26.71 -15.86 -22.41
C ALA A 774 -25.78 -16.94 -22.99
N ARG A 775 -25.24 -16.71 -24.19
CA ARG A 775 -24.28 -17.64 -24.82
C ARG A 775 -22.95 -17.73 -24.06
N LEU A 776 -22.48 -16.62 -23.49
CA LEU A 776 -21.28 -16.61 -22.65
C LEU A 776 -21.51 -17.39 -21.35
N GLU A 777 -22.64 -17.23 -20.67
CA GLU A 777 -22.97 -18.03 -19.47
C GLU A 777 -22.97 -19.53 -19.76
N LEU A 778 -23.53 -19.95 -20.90
CA LEU A 778 -23.47 -21.35 -21.34
C LEU A 778 -22.03 -21.80 -21.60
N SER A 779 -21.22 -20.94 -22.23
CA SER A 779 -19.80 -21.20 -22.46
C SER A 779 -19.01 -21.38 -21.15
N TYR A 780 -19.26 -20.54 -20.15
CA TYR A 780 -18.62 -20.63 -18.83
C TYR A 780 -19.05 -21.88 -18.06
N ALA A 781 -20.34 -22.22 -18.08
CA ALA A 781 -20.84 -23.46 -17.47
C ALA A 781 -20.20 -24.71 -18.09
N GLN A 782 -20.08 -24.75 -19.43
CA GLN A 782 -19.39 -25.83 -20.12
C GLN A 782 -17.91 -25.89 -19.75
N ASN A 783 -17.21 -24.75 -19.70
CA ASN A 783 -15.80 -24.69 -19.32
C ASN A 783 -15.53 -25.22 -17.90
N ASN A 784 -16.44 -24.93 -16.95
CA ASN A 784 -16.33 -25.40 -15.57
C ASN A 784 -16.48 -26.93 -15.48
N LEU A 785 -17.51 -27.49 -16.12
CA LEU A 785 -17.70 -28.94 -16.17
C LEU A 785 -16.58 -29.63 -16.95
N ALA A 786 -16.06 -29.01 -18.02
CA ALA A 786 -14.90 -29.52 -18.74
C ALA A 786 -13.65 -29.57 -17.86
N THR A 787 -13.44 -28.55 -17.03
CA THR A 787 -12.35 -28.53 -16.03
C THR A 787 -12.52 -29.66 -15.00
N LEU A 788 -13.75 -29.92 -14.55
CA LEU A 788 -14.06 -31.03 -13.65
C LEU A 788 -13.84 -32.40 -14.32
N ASP A 789 -14.26 -32.54 -15.57
CA ASP A 789 -14.06 -33.74 -16.38
C ASP A 789 -12.55 -34.00 -16.55
N TYR A 790 -11.74 -32.98 -16.85
CA TYR A 790 -10.28 -33.07 -16.89
C TYR A 790 -9.68 -33.51 -15.54
N ARG A 791 -10.10 -32.89 -14.43
CA ARG A 791 -9.63 -33.24 -13.07
C ARG A 791 -10.00 -34.66 -12.65
N THR A 792 -11.10 -35.19 -13.18
CA THR A 792 -11.58 -36.56 -12.95
C THR A 792 -11.16 -37.53 -14.06
N SER A 793 -10.19 -37.14 -14.91
CA SER A 793 -9.63 -37.93 -16.00
C SER A 793 -10.61 -38.40 -17.08
N ARG A 794 -11.74 -37.69 -17.26
CA ARG A 794 -12.73 -37.92 -18.31
C ARG A 794 -12.42 -37.07 -19.55
N MET A 795 -11.30 -37.38 -20.21
CA MET A 795 -10.72 -36.52 -21.27
C MET A 795 -11.65 -36.31 -22.48
N ALA A 796 -12.35 -37.35 -22.94
CA ALA A 796 -13.29 -37.23 -24.07
C ALA A 796 -14.43 -36.23 -23.77
N SER A 797 -15.03 -36.31 -22.58
CA SER A 797 -16.06 -35.36 -22.15
C SER A 797 -15.49 -33.97 -21.92
N ALA A 798 -14.28 -33.86 -21.37
CA ALA A 798 -13.59 -32.59 -21.22
C ALA A 798 -13.38 -31.89 -22.57
N ARG A 799 -12.91 -32.63 -23.58
CA ARG A 799 -12.72 -32.13 -24.95
C ARG A 799 -14.01 -31.60 -25.54
N GLU A 800 -15.07 -32.42 -25.56
CA GLU A 800 -16.36 -32.05 -26.13
C GLU A 800 -16.88 -30.72 -25.54
N ARG A 801 -16.83 -30.59 -24.21
CA ARG A 801 -17.30 -29.40 -23.52
C ARG A 801 -16.43 -28.17 -23.73
N PHE A 802 -15.10 -28.33 -23.75
CA PHE A 802 -14.21 -27.20 -24.07
C PHE A 802 -14.38 -26.74 -25.52
N ASP A 803 -14.55 -27.66 -26.47
CA ASP A 803 -14.83 -27.33 -27.87
C ASP A 803 -16.15 -26.58 -28.02
N GLU A 804 -17.22 -27.04 -27.35
CA GLU A 804 -18.50 -26.34 -27.30
C GLU A 804 -18.33 -24.92 -26.71
N SER A 805 -17.59 -24.81 -25.60
CA SER A 805 -17.29 -23.55 -24.95
C SER A 805 -16.56 -22.57 -25.89
N ALA A 806 -15.52 -23.05 -26.60
CA ALA A 806 -14.75 -22.25 -27.56
C ALA A 806 -15.60 -21.81 -28.76
N GLN A 807 -16.43 -22.70 -29.29
CA GLN A 807 -17.35 -22.37 -30.39
C GLN A 807 -18.35 -21.28 -29.99
N LEU A 808 -18.91 -21.34 -28.79
CA LEU A 808 -19.81 -20.32 -28.27
C LEU A 808 -19.12 -18.95 -28.19
N LYS A 809 -17.89 -18.88 -27.64
CA LYS A 809 -17.12 -17.63 -27.58
C LYS A 809 -16.76 -17.08 -28.97
N ARG A 810 -16.36 -17.95 -29.91
CA ARG A 810 -16.10 -17.55 -31.31
C ARG A 810 -17.35 -16.95 -31.98
N ARG A 811 -18.53 -17.53 -31.75
CA ARG A 811 -19.80 -16.96 -32.26
C ARG A 811 -20.11 -15.60 -31.64
N VAL A 812 -19.88 -15.43 -30.34
CA VAL A 812 -20.04 -14.13 -29.66
C VAL A 812 -19.09 -13.10 -30.28
N LEU A 813 -17.80 -13.42 -30.43
CA LEU A 813 -16.79 -12.52 -31.01
C LEU A 813 -17.08 -12.15 -32.47
N ALA A 814 -17.65 -13.06 -33.25
CA ALA A 814 -18.08 -12.77 -34.62
C ALA A 814 -19.19 -11.72 -34.69
N SER A 815 -20.03 -11.63 -33.64
CA SER A 815 -21.12 -10.64 -33.55
C SER A 815 -20.70 -9.36 -32.85
N THR A 816 -19.89 -9.46 -31.80
CA THR A 816 -19.50 -8.36 -30.91
C THR A 816 -18.04 -8.56 -30.50
N PRO A 817 -17.09 -7.87 -31.15
CA PRO A 817 -15.69 -7.91 -30.75
C PRO A 817 -15.51 -7.36 -29.33
N ASP A 818 -14.99 -8.17 -28.42
CA ASP A 818 -14.78 -7.82 -27.02
C ASP A 818 -13.46 -8.42 -26.52
N ASP A 819 -12.60 -7.58 -25.95
CA ASP A 819 -11.25 -7.96 -25.52
C ASP A 819 -11.25 -8.96 -24.35
N ALA A 820 -12.23 -8.88 -23.45
CA ALA A 820 -12.36 -9.86 -22.36
C ALA A 820 -12.78 -11.22 -22.91
N VAL A 821 -13.67 -11.26 -23.90
CA VAL A 821 -14.08 -12.52 -24.55
C VAL A 821 -12.94 -13.14 -25.36
N VAL A 822 -12.07 -12.33 -25.99
CA VAL A 822 -10.84 -12.84 -26.62
C VAL A 822 -9.93 -13.52 -25.59
N ALA A 823 -9.74 -12.89 -24.43
CA ALA A 823 -8.93 -13.46 -23.36
C ALA A 823 -9.54 -14.75 -22.78
N ASP A 824 -10.86 -14.80 -22.60
CA ASP A 824 -11.56 -16.00 -22.14
C ASP A 824 -11.52 -17.14 -23.16
N LEU A 825 -11.51 -16.82 -24.47
CA LEU A 825 -11.29 -17.82 -25.52
C LEU A 825 -9.85 -18.37 -25.46
N ALA A 826 -8.84 -17.51 -25.29
CA ALA A 826 -7.45 -17.93 -25.13
C ALA A 826 -7.27 -18.86 -23.91
N ASP A 827 -7.96 -18.57 -22.80
CA ASP A 827 -7.97 -19.45 -21.61
C ASP A 827 -8.61 -20.81 -21.93
N THR A 828 -9.74 -20.85 -22.65
CA THR A 828 -10.35 -22.12 -23.10
C THR A 828 -9.46 -22.89 -24.06
N LEU A 829 -8.81 -22.23 -25.02
CA LEU A 829 -7.85 -22.86 -25.94
C LEU A 829 -6.66 -23.46 -25.20
N THR A 830 -6.18 -22.79 -24.15
CA THR A 830 -5.15 -23.34 -23.26
C THR A 830 -5.63 -24.62 -22.59
N TRP A 831 -6.87 -24.68 -22.13
CA TRP A 831 -7.43 -25.93 -21.59
C TRP A 831 -7.57 -27.03 -22.63
N ILE A 832 -7.99 -26.72 -23.86
CA ILE A 832 -8.03 -27.70 -24.96
C ILE A 832 -6.63 -28.26 -25.21
N GLY A 833 -5.61 -27.38 -25.28
CA GLY A 833 -4.21 -27.80 -25.42
C GLY A 833 -3.74 -28.72 -24.29
N ARG A 834 -4.23 -28.52 -23.05
CA ARG A 834 -3.94 -29.43 -21.93
C ARG A 834 -4.62 -30.80 -22.08
N VAL A 835 -5.81 -30.85 -22.67
CA VAL A 835 -6.47 -32.13 -23.00
C VAL A 835 -5.70 -32.84 -24.11
N ASP A 836 -5.27 -32.11 -25.15
CA ASP A 836 -4.40 -32.63 -26.20
C ASP A 836 -3.10 -33.21 -25.62
N GLU A 837 -2.42 -32.49 -24.73
CA GLU A 837 -1.23 -33.00 -24.02
C GLU A 837 -1.53 -34.29 -23.23
N ALA A 838 -2.63 -34.31 -22.49
CA ALA A 838 -3.05 -35.46 -21.70
C ALA A 838 -3.37 -36.68 -22.57
N GLU A 839 -3.75 -36.47 -23.83
CA GLU A 839 -4.03 -37.50 -24.83
C GLU A 839 -2.83 -37.79 -25.75
N THR A 840 -1.64 -37.25 -25.46
CA THR A 840 -0.42 -37.37 -26.30
C THR A 840 -0.53 -36.77 -27.70
N ALA A 841 -1.47 -35.86 -27.94
CA ALA A 841 -1.63 -35.16 -29.22
C ALA A 841 -0.81 -33.85 -29.25
N LEU A 842 0.52 -33.95 -29.21
CA LEU A 842 1.40 -32.78 -29.00
C LEU A 842 1.31 -31.73 -30.12
N GLU A 843 1.09 -32.15 -31.37
CA GLU A 843 0.98 -31.22 -32.50
C GLU A 843 -0.32 -30.42 -32.48
N THR A 844 -1.43 -31.01 -32.03
CA THR A 844 -2.69 -30.28 -31.88
C THR A 844 -2.63 -29.36 -30.66
N ALA A 845 -1.99 -29.81 -29.58
CA ALA A 845 -1.73 -28.98 -28.40
C ALA A 845 -0.96 -27.69 -28.76
N GLU A 846 0.07 -27.82 -29.62
CA GLU A 846 0.88 -26.67 -30.05
C GLU A 846 0.06 -25.64 -30.82
N LYS A 847 -0.81 -26.10 -31.73
CA LYS A 847 -1.71 -25.20 -32.48
C LYS A 847 -2.62 -24.41 -31.55
N HIS A 848 -3.23 -25.08 -30.57
CA HIS A 848 -4.14 -24.41 -29.62
C HIS A 848 -3.40 -23.43 -28.69
N TYR A 849 -2.22 -23.78 -28.19
CA TYR A 849 -1.43 -22.85 -27.39
C TYR A 849 -0.89 -21.66 -28.19
N GLN A 850 -0.52 -21.87 -29.46
CA GLN A 850 -0.10 -20.78 -30.33
C GLN A 850 -1.26 -19.83 -30.63
N GLU A 851 -2.46 -20.35 -30.94
CA GLU A 851 -3.66 -19.52 -31.13
C GLU A 851 -3.98 -18.69 -29.87
N ALA A 852 -3.87 -19.29 -28.68
CA ALA A 852 -4.04 -18.57 -27.41
C ALA A 852 -2.98 -17.48 -27.20
N LEU A 853 -1.70 -17.78 -27.48
CA LEU A 853 -0.60 -16.83 -27.35
C LEU A 853 -0.73 -15.66 -28.33
N ASP A 854 -1.13 -15.92 -29.57
CA ASP A 854 -1.32 -14.89 -30.60
C ASP A 854 -2.45 -13.93 -30.24
N ALA A 855 -3.57 -14.48 -29.72
CA ALA A 855 -4.69 -13.69 -29.23
C ALA A 855 -4.28 -12.76 -28.07
N LEU A 856 -3.54 -13.29 -27.08
CA LEU A 856 -3.07 -12.52 -25.92
C LEU A 856 -1.97 -11.51 -26.29
N SER A 857 -1.09 -11.86 -27.22
CA SER A 857 -0.07 -10.94 -27.74
C SER A 857 -0.69 -9.75 -28.48
N SER A 858 -1.77 -10.01 -29.22
CA SER A 858 -2.56 -8.96 -29.90
C SER A 858 -3.28 -8.04 -28.90
N LEU A 859 -3.74 -8.58 -27.77
CA LEU A 859 -4.31 -7.77 -26.67
C LEU A 859 -3.24 -6.90 -25.99
N ARG A 860 -2.08 -7.47 -25.63
CA ARG A 860 -0.97 -6.71 -25.04
C ARG A 860 -0.48 -5.60 -25.97
N ALA A 861 -0.37 -5.87 -27.28
CA ALA A 861 0.07 -4.87 -28.25
C ALA A 861 -0.85 -3.63 -28.30
N ARG A 862 -2.15 -3.82 -28.12
CA ARG A 862 -3.14 -2.73 -28.07
C ARG A 862 -3.19 -2.02 -26.71
N GLN A 863 -2.82 -2.72 -25.64
CA GLN A 863 -2.91 -2.23 -24.26
C GLN A 863 -1.63 -2.59 -23.48
N PRO A 864 -0.49 -1.93 -23.76
CA PRO A 864 0.83 -2.35 -23.24
C PRO A 864 0.97 -2.20 -21.72
N ASP A 865 0.24 -1.28 -21.11
CA ASP A 865 0.30 -0.98 -19.68
C ASP A 865 -0.65 -1.85 -18.83
N ASP A 866 -1.54 -2.64 -19.45
CA ASP A 866 -2.45 -3.52 -18.71
C ASP A 866 -1.71 -4.77 -18.22
N LEU A 867 -1.45 -4.79 -16.91
CA LEU A 867 -0.72 -5.87 -16.24
C LEU A 867 -1.41 -7.24 -16.40
N ARG A 868 -2.73 -7.27 -16.62
CA ARG A 868 -3.49 -8.52 -16.80
C ARG A 868 -3.08 -9.23 -18.08
N TRP A 869 -2.96 -8.50 -19.19
CA TRP A 869 -2.57 -9.06 -20.48
C TRP A 869 -1.10 -9.47 -20.49
N ARG A 870 -0.22 -8.68 -19.85
CA ARG A 870 1.18 -9.05 -19.65
C ARG A 870 1.33 -10.38 -18.90
N TYR A 871 0.56 -10.57 -17.83
CA TYR A 871 0.56 -11.83 -17.08
C TYR A 871 0.02 -13.00 -17.92
N ARG A 872 -1.18 -12.86 -18.52
CA ARG A 872 -1.80 -13.95 -19.29
C ARG A 872 -0.95 -14.37 -20.49
N GLU A 873 -0.38 -13.42 -21.25
CA GLU A 873 0.54 -13.72 -22.36
C GLU A 873 1.76 -14.51 -21.87
N SER A 874 2.31 -14.15 -20.71
CA SER A 874 3.47 -14.86 -20.13
C SER A 874 3.13 -16.31 -19.81
N ILE A 875 1.94 -16.59 -19.26
CA ILE A 875 1.49 -17.95 -19.00
C ILE A 875 1.28 -18.74 -20.30
N ALA A 876 0.62 -18.16 -21.30
CA ALA A 876 0.45 -18.81 -22.61
C ALA A 876 1.80 -19.13 -23.28
N ARG A 877 2.77 -18.21 -23.17
CA ARG A 877 4.14 -18.43 -23.67
C ARG A 877 4.84 -19.59 -22.96
N MET A 878 4.63 -19.77 -21.65
CA MET A 878 5.16 -20.91 -20.91
C MET A 878 4.60 -22.24 -21.40
N HIS A 879 3.34 -22.30 -21.83
CA HIS A 879 2.75 -23.51 -22.43
C HIS A 879 3.37 -23.86 -23.79
N VAL A 880 3.57 -22.86 -24.66
CA VAL A 880 4.28 -23.05 -25.94
C VAL A 880 5.73 -23.52 -25.68
N ALA A 881 6.44 -22.88 -24.76
CA ALA A 881 7.80 -23.26 -24.38
C ALA A 881 7.91 -24.69 -23.82
N ARG A 882 6.90 -25.13 -23.05
CA ARG A 882 6.79 -26.49 -22.54
C ARG A 882 6.67 -27.51 -23.68
N LEU A 883 5.82 -27.27 -24.67
CA LEU A 883 5.69 -28.16 -25.82
C LEU A 883 6.95 -28.18 -26.68
N ALA A 884 7.59 -27.01 -26.89
CA ALA A 884 8.87 -26.93 -27.56
C ALA A 884 9.89 -27.88 -26.91
N LEU A 885 9.99 -27.88 -25.57
CA LEU A 885 10.86 -28.82 -24.84
C LEU A 885 10.48 -30.29 -25.07
N MET A 886 9.18 -30.63 -25.01
CA MET A 886 8.70 -32.00 -25.24
C MET A 886 8.99 -32.49 -26.67
N ARG A 887 9.02 -31.59 -27.65
CA ARG A 887 9.36 -31.85 -29.05
C ARG A 887 10.85 -31.74 -29.36
N GLY A 888 11.69 -31.45 -28.37
CA GLY A 888 13.14 -31.33 -28.53
C GLY A 888 13.63 -29.97 -29.06
N ASP A 889 12.75 -28.98 -29.23
CA ASP A 889 13.14 -27.60 -29.53
C ASP A 889 13.59 -26.87 -28.25
N LEU A 890 14.87 -27.04 -27.95
CA LEU A 890 15.52 -26.39 -26.81
C LEU A 890 15.61 -24.86 -26.98
N ALA A 891 15.80 -24.37 -28.20
CA ALA A 891 15.94 -22.93 -28.45
C ALA A 891 14.62 -22.19 -28.19
N GLY A 892 13.51 -22.69 -28.75
CA GLY A 892 12.17 -22.14 -28.52
C GLY A 892 11.75 -22.25 -27.05
N SER A 893 12.09 -23.36 -26.38
CA SER A 893 11.83 -23.53 -24.94
C SER A 893 12.59 -22.49 -24.09
N ILE A 894 13.89 -22.30 -24.33
CA ILE A 894 14.71 -21.32 -23.59
C ILE A 894 14.19 -19.90 -23.82
N ASP A 895 13.92 -19.50 -25.06
CA ASP A 895 13.42 -18.16 -25.39
C ASP A 895 12.05 -17.92 -24.72
N GLY A 896 11.12 -18.85 -24.88
CA GLY A 896 9.77 -18.73 -24.34
C GLY A 896 9.75 -18.58 -22.82
N TYR A 897 10.44 -19.45 -22.08
CA TYR A 897 10.50 -19.35 -20.63
C TYR A 897 11.29 -18.13 -20.14
N SER A 898 12.38 -17.74 -20.82
CA SER A 898 13.18 -16.58 -20.41
C SER A 898 12.38 -15.28 -20.54
N ARG A 899 11.70 -15.07 -21.69
CA ARG A 899 10.84 -13.89 -21.89
C ARG A 899 9.65 -13.85 -20.95
N ALA A 900 9.03 -15.01 -20.68
CA ALA A 900 7.95 -15.08 -19.69
C ALA A 900 8.47 -14.69 -18.29
N ARG A 901 9.65 -15.20 -17.89
CA ARG A 901 10.27 -14.87 -16.60
C ARG A 901 10.57 -13.38 -16.48
N GLU A 902 11.13 -12.74 -17.51
CA GLU A 902 11.44 -11.30 -17.50
C GLU A 902 10.19 -10.47 -17.17
N VAL A 903 9.09 -10.72 -17.88
CA VAL A 903 7.81 -10.04 -17.63
C VAL A 903 7.29 -10.33 -16.22
N LEU A 904 7.36 -11.59 -15.77
CA LEU A 904 6.85 -11.99 -14.45
C LEU A 904 7.67 -11.41 -13.28
N ILE A 905 8.97 -11.19 -13.47
CA ILE A 905 9.82 -10.48 -12.50
C ILE A 905 9.43 -9.01 -12.43
N GLU A 906 9.22 -8.35 -13.56
CA GLU A 906 8.77 -6.95 -13.58
C GLU A 906 7.41 -6.78 -12.87
N LEU A 907 6.47 -7.67 -13.17
CA LEU A 907 5.17 -7.71 -12.51
C LEU A 907 5.33 -7.90 -10.99
N SER A 908 6.17 -8.85 -10.58
CA SER A 908 6.43 -9.13 -9.16
C SER A 908 7.18 -8.00 -8.44
N ARG A 909 7.96 -7.16 -9.14
CA ARG A 909 8.55 -5.94 -8.56
C ARG A 909 7.52 -4.84 -8.34
N SER A 910 6.53 -4.73 -9.24
CA SER A 910 5.45 -3.75 -9.13
C SER A 910 4.49 -4.06 -7.97
N ASP A 911 4.24 -5.35 -7.71
CA ASP A 911 3.47 -5.82 -6.56
C ASP A 911 4.16 -7.03 -5.90
N PRO A 912 5.09 -6.79 -4.96
CA PRO A 912 5.82 -7.86 -4.27
C PRO A 912 4.95 -8.78 -3.39
N SER A 913 3.67 -8.42 -3.19
CA SER A 913 2.72 -9.24 -2.44
C SER A 913 2.00 -10.28 -3.32
N ASN A 914 2.07 -10.12 -4.65
CA ASN A 914 1.38 -11.00 -5.59
C ASN A 914 2.12 -12.34 -5.74
N ALA A 915 1.76 -13.31 -4.90
CA ALA A 915 2.34 -14.64 -4.89
C ALA A 915 2.11 -15.42 -6.20
N VAL A 916 1.07 -15.11 -6.97
CA VAL A 916 0.79 -15.79 -8.25
C VAL A 916 1.86 -15.46 -9.28
N TRP A 917 2.21 -14.17 -9.39
CA TRP A 917 3.24 -13.71 -10.32
C TRP A 917 4.63 -14.22 -9.93
N SER A 918 4.96 -14.17 -8.64
CA SER A 918 6.22 -14.70 -8.13
C SER A 918 6.34 -16.21 -8.35
N HIS A 919 5.27 -16.97 -8.10
CA HIS A 919 5.25 -18.41 -8.34
C HIS A 919 5.44 -18.73 -9.84
N ALA A 920 4.72 -18.04 -10.73
CA ALA A 920 4.86 -18.23 -12.17
C ALA A 920 6.27 -17.89 -12.66
N GLY A 921 6.87 -16.82 -12.13
CA GLY A 921 8.26 -16.43 -12.45
C GLY A 921 9.28 -17.50 -12.03
N ALA A 922 9.12 -18.06 -10.82
CA ALA A 922 9.97 -19.15 -10.34
C ALA A 922 9.76 -20.44 -11.16
N LEU A 923 8.53 -20.75 -11.58
CA LEU A 923 8.25 -21.89 -12.45
C LEU A 923 8.90 -21.72 -13.83
N ALA A 924 8.79 -20.53 -14.42
CA ALA A 924 9.48 -20.21 -15.67
C ALA A 924 11.00 -20.35 -15.52
N ALA A 925 11.57 -19.94 -14.39
CA ALA A 925 12.99 -20.09 -14.09
C ALA A 925 13.44 -21.57 -14.04
N VAL A 926 12.72 -22.43 -13.31
CA VAL A 926 13.03 -23.86 -13.19
C VAL A 926 12.95 -24.57 -14.55
N ASN A 927 11.95 -24.23 -15.36
CA ASN A 927 11.80 -24.84 -16.69
C ASN A 927 12.82 -24.30 -17.70
N ALA A 928 13.14 -23.01 -17.68
CA ALA A 928 14.24 -22.44 -18.45
C ALA A 928 15.58 -23.09 -18.07
N ALA A 929 15.82 -23.32 -16.78
CA ALA A 929 17.02 -24.00 -16.30
C ALA A 929 17.10 -25.44 -16.81
N THR A 930 15.97 -26.16 -16.82
CA THR A 930 15.87 -27.50 -17.39
C THR A 930 16.28 -27.49 -18.87
N ALA A 931 15.72 -26.57 -19.68
CA ALA A 931 16.03 -26.49 -21.09
C ALA A 931 17.51 -26.08 -21.35
N LYS A 932 18.07 -25.19 -20.52
CA LYS A 932 19.48 -24.79 -20.58
C LYS A 932 20.43 -25.94 -20.23
N GLU A 933 20.11 -26.74 -19.22
CA GLU A 933 20.89 -27.92 -18.85
C GLU A 933 20.95 -28.92 -20.01
N LEU A 934 19.79 -29.22 -20.61
CA LEU A 934 19.69 -30.13 -21.74
C LEU A 934 20.36 -29.59 -23.02
N ALA A 935 20.52 -28.27 -23.13
CA ALA A 935 21.31 -27.63 -24.17
C ALA A 935 22.82 -27.62 -23.89
N GLY A 936 23.26 -28.11 -22.72
CA GLY A 936 24.65 -28.18 -22.29
C GLY A 936 25.13 -26.98 -21.45
N ASP A 937 24.30 -25.95 -21.24
CA ASP A 937 24.63 -24.77 -20.44
C ASP A 937 24.34 -25.01 -18.95
N ARG A 938 25.10 -25.93 -18.36
CA ARG A 938 24.94 -26.37 -16.96
C ARG A 938 25.20 -25.24 -15.95
N GLY A 939 26.11 -24.32 -16.28
CA GLY A 939 26.44 -23.17 -15.42
C GLY A 939 25.26 -22.22 -15.28
N ALA A 940 24.64 -21.82 -16.40
CA ALA A 940 23.45 -20.97 -16.35
C ALA A 940 22.23 -21.70 -15.75
N ALA A 941 22.08 -22.99 -16.04
CA ALA A 941 21.02 -23.81 -15.45
C ALA A 941 21.13 -23.89 -13.92
N GLU A 942 22.33 -24.12 -13.37
CA GLU A 942 22.53 -24.18 -11.92
C GLU A 942 22.29 -22.81 -11.28
N ALA A 943 22.79 -21.74 -11.89
CA ALA A 943 22.58 -20.37 -11.39
C ALA A 943 21.09 -20.03 -11.32
N LEU A 944 20.36 -20.27 -12.42
CA LEU A 944 18.93 -19.97 -12.51
C LEU A 944 18.08 -20.83 -11.56
N THR A 945 18.44 -22.10 -11.37
CA THR A 945 17.74 -22.97 -10.41
C THR A 945 18.01 -22.55 -8.97
N ARG A 946 19.23 -22.10 -8.65
CA ARG A 946 19.56 -21.54 -7.32
C ARG A 946 18.80 -20.24 -7.04
N GLU A 947 18.69 -19.36 -8.03
CA GLU A 947 17.85 -18.17 -7.93
C GLU A 947 16.40 -18.54 -7.64
N ALA A 948 15.83 -19.47 -8.41
CA ALA A 948 14.46 -19.95 -8.20
C ALA A 948 14.26 -20.55 -6.80
N LEU A 949 15.20 -21.37 -6.31
CA LEU A 949 15.14 -21.93 -4.95
C LEU A 949 15.24 -20.86 -3.86
N ALA A 950 16.04 -19.82 -4.05
CA ALA A 950 16.12 -18.70 -3.12
C ALA A 950 14.79 -17.91 -3.09
N GLU A 951 14.19 -17.65 -4.25
CA GLU A 951 12.88 -17.00 -4.38
C GLU A 951 11.77 -17.83 -3.70
N ILE A 952 11.70 -19.13 -4.01
CA ILE A 952 10.76 -20.08 -3.43
C ILE A 952 10.96 -20.20 -1.92
N GLY A 953 12.21 -20.33 -1.47
CA GLY A 953 12.59 -20.40 -0.07
C GLY A 953 12.12 -19.18 0.71
N ALA A 954 12.38 -17.98 0.20
CA ALA A 954 11.94 -16.73 0.82
C ALA A 954 10.41 -16.64 0.97
N VAL A 955 9.63 -17.23 0.04
CA VAL A 955 8.16 -17.28 0.12
C VAL A 955 7.68 -18.33 1.12
N ILE A 956 8.21 -19.56 1.06
CA ILE A 956 7.85 -20.64 2.00
C ILE A 956 8.19 -20.23 3.42
N GLU A 957 9.38 -19.67 3.63
CA GLU A 957 9.80 -19.19 4.93
C GLU A 957 8.81 -18.15 5.43
N ARG A 958 8.30 -17.23 4.57
CA ARG A 958 7.32 -16.16 4.88
C ARG A 958 5.96 -16.64 5.43
N GLY A 959 5.79 -17.94 5.65
CA GLY A 959 4.61 -18.53 6.26
C GLY A 959 3.60 -19.06 5.23
N SER A 960 3.95 -19.05 3.94
CA SER A 960 3.13 -19.67 2.90
C SER A 960 3.32 -21.19 2.94
N ARG A 961 2.32 -21.92 3.43
CA ARG A 961 2.21 -23.38 3.29
C ARG A 961 1.51 -23.78 1.99
N SER A 962 1.61 -22.96 0.94
CA SER A 962 1.02 -23.29 -0.35
C SER A 962 1.64 -24.58 -0.89
N THR A 963 0.79 -25.55 -1.20
CA THR A 963 1.21 -26.83 -1.78
C THR A 963 1.86 -26.65 -3.15
N ASP A 964 1.61 -25.53 -3.84
CA ASP A 964 2.22 -25.23 -5.13
C ASP A 964 3.70 -24.82 -5.00
N TYR A 965 4.04 -23.98 -4.01
CA TYR A 965 5.44 -23.60 -3.75
C TYR A 965 6.28 -24.77 -3.22
N LEU A 966 5.68 -25.67 -2.43
CA LEU A 966 6.35 -26.91 -2.00
C LEU A 966 6.68 -27.80 -3.20
N ARG A 967 5.71 -27.99 -4.10
CA ARG A 967 5.90 -28.71 -5.37
C ARG A 967 6.98 -28.09 -6.24
N LEU A 968 6.97 -26.77 -6.38
CA LEU A 968 7.97 -26.07 -7.16
C LEU A 968 9.38 -26.19 -6.56
N ARG A 969 9.50 -26.16 -5.22
CA ARG A 969 10.78 -26.41 -4.52
C ARG A 969 11.33 -27.80 -4.83
N GLN A 970 10.47 -28.81 -4.85
CA GLN A 970 10.85 -30.20 -5.14
C GLN A 970 11.31 -30.35 -6.59
N MET A 971 10.60 -29.72 -7.53
CA MET A 971 11.02 -29.68 -8.94
C MET A 971 12.40 -29.02 -9.09
N ALA A 972 12.65 -27.89 -8.43
CA ALA A 972 13.94 -27.20 -8.49
C ALA A 972 15.07 -28.00 -7.82
N ALA A 973 14.80 -28.64 -6.67
CA ALA A 973 15.75 -29.51 -5.98
C ALA A 973 16.13 -30.73 -6.84
N PHE A 974 15.14 -31.36 -7.48
CA PHE A 974 15.37 -32.43 -8.45
C PHE A 974 16.29 -32.00 -9.59
N ARG A 975 16.07 -30.81 -10.15
CA ARG A 975 16.93 -30.28 -11.21
C ARG A 975 18.36 -30.01 -10.74
N ILE A 976 18.55 -29.46 -9.54
CA ILE A 976 19.91 -29.30 -8.98
C ILE A 976 20.62 -30.64 -8.84
N ALA A 977 19.94 -31.67 -8.30
CA ALA A 977 20.53 -32.99 -8.14
C ALA A 977 20.97 -33.58 -9.50
N GLN A 978 20.16 -33.42 -10.54
CA GLN A 978 20.51 -33.84 -11.91
C GLN A 978 21.72 -33.07 -12.46
N ILE A 979 21.73 -31.73 -12.37
CA ILE A 979 22.84 -30.89 -12.86
C ILE A 979 24.15 -31.28 -12.17
N ARG A 980 24.14 -31.42 -10.85
CA ARG A 980 25.33 -31.77 -10.05
C ARG A 980 25.81 -33.18 -10.31
N ARG A 981 24.89 -34.13 -10.51
CA ARG A 981 25.25 -35.50 -10.90
C ARG A 981 25.92 -35.53 -12.27
N ALA A 982 25.36 -34.84 -13.25
CA ALA A 982 25.95 -34.71 -14.59
C ALA A 982 27.34 -34.04 -14.57
N ALA A 983 27.62 -33.21 -13.56
CA ALA A 983 28.92 -32.61 -13.30
C ALA A 983 29.89 -33.50 -12.48
N GLY A 984 29.48 -34.70 -12.08
CA GLY A 984 30.31 -35.63 -11.30
C GLY A 984 30.49 -35.24 -9.81
N ALA A 985 29.59 -34.43 -9.25
CA ALA A 985 29.69 -33.99 -7.86
C ALA A 985 29.46 -35.14 -6.86
N ALA A 986 30.34 -35.27 -5.86
CA ALA A 986 30.31 -36.35 -4.87
C ALA A 986 29.02 -36.43 -4.03
N LYS A 987 28.33 -35.30 -3.82
CA LYS A 987 27.11 -35.21 -3.00
C LYS A 987 25.80 -35.44 -3.75
N ALA A 988 25.85 -35.63 -5.07
CA ALA A 988 24.62 -35.71 -5.86
C ALA A 988 23.73 -36.91 -5.46
N ASP A 989 24.33 -38.04 -5.07
CA ASP A 989 23.60 -39.22 -4.61
C ASP A 989 22.85 -38.95 -3.29
N GLU A 990 23.49 -38.24 -2.34
CA GLU A 990 22.86 -37.82 -1.07
C GLU A 990 21.67 -36.87 -1.31
N GLU A 991 21.77 -35.98 -2.30
CA GLU A 991 20.70 -35.06 -2.67
C GLU A 991 19.49 -35.79 -3.28
N PHE A 992 19.72 -36.82 -4.10
CA PHE A 992 18.66 -37.69 -4.60
C PHE A 992 17.98 -38.47 -3.49
N ASP A 993 18.75 -39.01 -2.54
CA ASP A 993 18.21 -39.76 -1.39
C ASP A 993 17.33 -38.88 -0.52
N ALA A 994 17.81 -37.68 -0.16
CA ALA A 994 17.03 -36.71 0.61
C ALA A 994 15.72 -36.30 -0.09
N LEU A 995 15.75 -36.16 -1.42
CA LEU A 995 14.57 -35.83 -2.22
C LEU A 995 13.57 -36.99 -2.25
N VAL A 996 14.04 -38.23 -2.43
CA VAL A 996 13.20 -39.44 -2.37
C VAL A 996 12.54 -39.57 -1.01
N ASP A 997 13.26 -39.36 0.09
CA ASP A 997 12.71 -39.44 1.45
C ASP A 997 11.63 -38.37 1.70
N THR A 998 11.90 -37.14 1.26
CA THR A 998 10.95 -36.02 1.36
C THR A 998 9.67 -36.34 0.59
N LEU A 999 9.78 -36.72 -0.69
CA LEU A 999 8.63 -37.03 -1.54
C LEU A 999 7.90 -38.29 -1.09
N THR A 1000 8.59 -39.27 -0.51
CA THR A 1000 7.99 -40.48 0.06
C THR A 1000 7.07 -40.14 1.23
N THR A 1001 7.56 -39.28 2.13
CA THR A 1001 6.80 -38.85 3.31
C THR A 1001 5.52 -38.10 2.90
N GLU A 1002 5.61 -37.29 1.84
CA GLU A 1002 4.46 -36.54 1.32
C GLU A 1002 3.49 -37.42 0.52
N ALA A 1003 4.01 -38.37 -0.29
CA ALA A 1003 3.22 -39.28 -1.12
C ALA A 1003 2.27 -40.18 -0.31
N ALA A 1004 2.56 -40.45 0.97
CA ALA A 1004 1.69 -41.22 1.87
C ALA A 1004 0.30 -40.59 2.10
N SER A 1005 0.07 -39.35 1.65
CA SER A 1005 -1.19 -38.61 1.81
C SER A 1005 -1.64 -37.81 0.58
N ALA A 1006 -1.00 -37.99 -0.59
CA ALA A 1006 -1.00 -36.99 -1.67
C ALA A 1006 -1.65 -37.41 -3.02
N SER A 1007 -1.78 -36.43 -3.91
CA SER A 1007 -2.44 -36.48 -5.22
C SER A 1007 -1.63 -37.25 -6.30
N PRO A 1008 -2.27 -37.70 -7.41
CA PRO A 1008 -1.60 -38.41 -8.51
C PRO A 1008 -0.37 -37.71 -9.09
N GLN A 1009 -0.31 -36.38 -9.04
CA GLN A 1009 0.85 -35.61 -9.53
C GLN A 1009 2.09 -35.77 -8.64
N THR A 1010 1.91 -35.91 -7.32
CA THR A 1010 3.03 -36.12 -6.37
C THR A 1010 3.62 -37.50 -6.57
N THR A 1011 2.77 -38.49 -6.83
CA THR A 1011 3.14 -39.85 -7.19
C THR A 1011 3.96 -39.90 -8.48
N ALA A 1012 3.54 -39.17 -9.53
CA ALA A 1012 4.29 -39.07 -10.78
C ALA A 1012 5.64 -38.35 -10.62
N ALA A 1013 5.71 -37.32 -9.77
CA ALA A 1013 6.98 -36.64 -9.46
C ALA A 1013 7.96 -37.57 -8.74
N LEU A 1014 7.51 -38.32 -7.72
CA LEU A 1014 8.34 -39.31 -7.04
C LEU A 1014 8.80 -40.42 -7.99
N ALA A 1015 7.92 -40.92 -8.86
CA ALA A 1015 8.29 -41.91 -9.85
C ALA A 1015 9.38 -41.40 -10.81
N ASN A 1016 9.28 -40.15 -11.28
CA ASN A 1016 10.33 -39.53 -12.11
C ASN A 1016 11.69 -39.42 -11.39
N VAL A 1017 11.68 -39.05 -10.10
CA VAL A 1017 12.91 -38.98 -9.29
C VAL A 1017 13.52 -40.37 -9.13
N LEU A 1018 12.71 -41.38 -8.80
CA LEU A 1018 13.15 -42.77 -8.66
C LEU A 1018 13.72 -43.33 -9.96
N THR A 1019 13.02 -43.12 -11.09
CA THR A 1019 13.50 -43.55 -12.41
C THR A 1019 14.83 -42.89 -12.76
N SER A 1020 15.00 -41.59 -12.47
CA SER A 1020 16.27 -40.90 -12.72
C SER A 1020 17.38 -41.42 -11.82
N ARG A 1021 17.11 -41.68 -10.53
CA ARG A 1021 18.08 -42.27 -9.61
C ARG A 1021 18.49 -43.68 -10.04
N ALA A 1022 17.54 -44.46 -10.54
CA ALA A 1022 17.78 -45.79 -11.09
C ALA A 1022 18.66 -45.74 -12.36
N GLU A 1023 18.41 -44.82 -13.28
CA GLU A 1023 19.24 -44.57 -14.48
C GLU A 1023 20.70 -44.30 -14.06
N TYR A 1024 20.92 -43.37 -13.12
CA TYR A 1024 22.28 -43.08 -12.62
C TYR A 1024 22.91 -44.25 -11.87
N ALA A 1025 22.13 -45.02 -11.11
CA ALA A 1025 22.60 -46.22 -10.42
C ALA A 1025 23.03 -47.31 -11.40
N ALA A 1026 22.36 -47.43 -12.55
CA ALA A 1026 22.71 -48.38 -13.60
C ALA A 1026 24.09 -48.07 -14.19
N HIS A 1027 24.37 -46.80 -14.51
CA HIS A 1027 25.71 -46.36 -14.95
C HIS A 1027 26.80 -46.60 -13.90
N ALA A 1028 26.45 -46.55 -12.61
CA ALA A 1028 27.37 -46.81 -11.50
C ALA A 1028 27.48 -48.30 -11.11
N GLY A 1029 26.80 -49.21 -11.82
CA GLY A 1029 26.82 -50.65 -11.52
C GLY A 1029 26.11 -51.06 -10.23
N LYS A 1030 25.24 -50.20 -9.66
CA LYS A 1030 24.53 -50.42 -8.39
C LYS A 1030 23.21 -51.19 -8.61
N ALA A 1031 23.28 -52.45 -9.03
CA ALA A 1031 22.13 -53.26 -9.48
C ALA A 1031 20.95 -53.33 -8.47
N GLN A 1032 21.23 -53.36 -7.16
CA GLN A 1032 20.18 -53.41 -6.13
C GLN A 1032 19.30 -52.15 -6.12
N ILE A 1033 19.90 -50.97 -6.29
CA ILE A 1033 19.17 -49.69 -6.34
C ILE A 1033 18.34 -49.61 -7.61
N VAL A 1034 18.90 -50.04 -8.75
CA VAL A 1034 18.19 -50.09 -10.04
C VAL A 1034 16.91 -50.91 -9.91
N GLN A 1035 17.00 -52.10 -9.33
CA GLN A 1035 15.85 -52.98 -9.14
C GLN A 1035 14.82 -52.38 -8.19
N GLN A 1036 15.25 -51.88 -7.03
CA GLN A 1036 14.37 -51.32 -6.01
C GLN A 1036 13.60 -50.09 -6.52
N ASP A 1037 14.30 -49.13 -7.12
CA ASP A 1037 13.71 -47.86 -7.52
C ASP A 1037 12.82 -48.00 -8.75
N SER A 1038 13.24 -48.78 -9.73
CA SER A 1038 12.44 -49.02 -10.94
C SER A 1038 11.15 -49.77 -10.60
N GLN A 1039 11.21 -50.77 -9.72
CA GLN A 1039 10.00 -51.47 -9.26
C GLN A 1039 9.07 -50.52 -8.50
N ARG A 1040 9.63 -49.72 -7.58
CA ARG A 1040 8.86 -48.75 -6.81
C ARG A 1040 8.22 -47.68 -7.70
N ALA A 1041 8.91 -47.22 -8.74
CA ALA A 1041 8.36 -46.28 -9.71
C ALA A 1041 7.18 -46.89 -10.48
N ILE A 1042 7.27 -48.16 -10.89
CA ILE A 1042 6.15 -48.86 -11.54
C ILE A 1042 4.95 -48.99 -10.59
N ASP A 1043 5.18 -49.38 -9.35
CA ASP A 1043 4.11 -49.56 -8.35
C ASP A 1043 3.39 -48.24 -8.07
N LEU A 1044 4.15 -47.14 -7.97
CA LEU A 1044 3.61 -45.79 -7.81
C LEU A 1044 2.80 -45.36 -9.04
N LEU A 1045 3.24 -45.70 -10.25
CA LEU A 1045 2.53 -45.34 -11.48
C LEU A 1045 1.36 -46.27 -11.82
N ALA A 1046 1.20 -47.41 -11.14
CA ALA A 1046 0.13 -48.37 -11.42
C ALA A 1046 -1.30 -47.75 -11.36
N PRO A 1047 -1.65 -46.90 -10.39
CA PRO A 1047 -2.97 -46.24 -10.34
C PRO A 1047 -3.24 -45.30 -11.51
N VAL A 1048 -2.19 -44.81 -12.19
CA VAL A 1048 -2.26 -43.93 -13.36
C VAL A 1048 -1.74 -44.61 -14.62
N ALA A 1049 -1.68 -45.95 -14.65
CA ALA A 1049 -1.14 -46.71 -15.78
C ALA A 1049 -1.95 -46.52 -17.08
N ALA A 1050 -3.21 -46.13 -16.97
CA ALA A 1050 -4.09 -45.76 -18.08
C ALA A 1050 -3.90 -44.29 -18.54
N SER A 1051 -3.07 -43.51 -17.85
CA SER A 1051 -2.73 -42.15 -18.27
C SER A 1051 -2.01 -42.17 -19.60
N ASN A 1052 -2.40 -41.23 -20.45
CA ASN A 1052 -1.81 -41.01 -21.75
C ASN A 1052 -0.80 -39.85 -21.71
N GLU A 1053 -0.52 -39.25 -20.56
CA GLU A 1053 0.45 -38.17 -20.45
C GLU A 1053 1.87 -38.63 -20.79
N ALA A 1054 2.52 -37.93 -21.73
CA ALA A 1054 3.84 -38.31 -22.24
C ALA A 1054 4.91 -38.47 -21.13
N VAL A 1055 4.90 -37.60 -20.12
CA VAL A 1055 5.85 -37.67 -19.00
C VAL A 1055 5.65 -38.93 -18.15
N VAL A 1056 4.40 -39.36 -17.94
CA VAL A 1056 4.08 -40.59 -17.20
C VAL A 1056 4.45 -41.82 -18.01
N LEU A 1057 4.14 -41.81 -19.31
CA LEU A 1057 4.52 -42.88 -20.24
C LEU A 1057 6.05 -43.03 -20.33
N ASP A 1058 6.78 -41.92 -20.40
CA ASP A 1058 8.25 -41.92 -20.43
C ASP A 1058 8.85 -42.46 -19.13
N ALA A 1059 8.40 -41.97 -17.96
CA ALA A 1059 8.87 -42.45 -16.67
C ALA A 1059 8.66 -43.97 -16.49
N ARG A 1060 7.50 -44.47 -16.90
CA ARG A 1060 7.16 -45.90 -16.86
C ARG A 1060 7.97 -46.71 -17.87
N MET A 1061 8.15 -46.19 -19.09
CA MET A 1061 8.97 -46.80 -20.12
C MET A 1061 10.41 -47.02 -19.62
N ARG A 1062 11.02 -45.97 -19.07
CA ARG A 1062 12.39 -46.04 -18.54
C ARG A 1062 12.50 -47.03 -17.39
N ALA A 1063 11.57 -47.01 -16.44
CA ALA A 1063 11.55 -47.96 -15.32
C ALA A 1063 11.41 -49.42 -15.79
N LEU A 1064 10.55 -49.68 -16.79
CA LEU A 1064 10.41 -51.02 -17.40
C LEU A 1064 11.70 -51.47 -18.09
N SER A 1065 12.34 -50.57 -18.84
CA SER A 1065 13.61 -50.83 -19.52
C SER A 1065 14.73 -51.18 -18.51
N LEU A 1066 14.84 -50.42 -17.42
CA LEU A 1066 15.82 -50.67 -16.35
C LEU A 1066 15.60 -52.00 -15.60
N LEU A 1067 14.38 -52.55 -15.62
CA LEU A 1067 14.07 -53.89 -15.10
C LEU A 1067 14.25 -55.01 -16.14
N GLY A 1068 14.69 -54.69 -17.36
CA GLY A 1068 14.82 -55.65 -18.46
C GLY A 1068 13.48 -56.06 -19.10
N ARG A 1069 12.38 -55.36 -18.80
CA ARG A 1069 11.05 -55.58 -19.40
C ARG A 1069 10.92 -54.86 -20.75
N ASN A 1070 11.87 -55.13 -21.64
CA ASN A 1070 12.09 -54.35 -22.87
C ASN A 1070 10.91 -54.37 -23.85
N ASN A 1071 10.13 -55.45 -23.91
CA ASN A 1071 8.95 -55.52 -24.79
C ASN A 1071 7.85 -54.53 -24.36
N GLU A 1072 7.62 -54.41 -23.06
CA GLU A 1072 6.66 -53.45 -22.51
C GLU A 1072 7.16 -52.01 -22.66
N ALA A 1073 8.46 -51.79 -22.38
CA ALA A 1073 9.10 -50.48 -22.61
C ALA A 1073 9.00 -50.05 -24.08
N ARG A 1074 9.26 -50.95 -25.03
CA ARG A 1074 9.17 -50.68 -26.47
C ARG A 1074 7.78 -50.23 -26.89
N THR A 1075 6.75 -50.87 -26.36
CA THR A 1075 5.35 -50.50 -26.64
C THR A 1075 5.07 -49.04 -26.26
N LEU A 1076 5.60 -48.59 -25.11
CA LEU A 1076 5.48 -47.21 -24.67
C LEU A 1076 6.37 -46.24 -25.49
N ALA A 1077 7.59 -46.66 -25.84
CA ALA A 1077 8.51 -45.87 -26.66
C ALA A 1077 7.94 -45.59 -28.06
N VAL A 1078 7.40 -46.60 -28.76
CA VAL A 1078 6.75 -46.43 -30.07
C VAL A 1078 5.58 -45.44 -29.97
N ARG A 1079 4.81 -45.52 -28.88
CA ARG A 1079 3.68 -44.63 -28.64
C ARG A 1079 4.13 -43.18 -28.44
N LEU A 1080 5.17 -42.96 -27.63
CA LEU A 1080 5.78 -41.63 -27.44
C LEU A 1080 6.36 -41.08 -28.75
N GLU A 1081 7.00 -41.95 -29.53
CA GLU A 1081 7.58 -41.57 -30.81
C GLU A 1081 6.51 -41.10 -31.80
N ALA A 1082 5.41 -41.85 -31.92
CA ALA A 1082 4.25 -41.53 -32.75
C ALA A 1082 3.55 -40.24 -32.31
N ALA A 1083 3.59 -39.92 -31.02
CA ALA A 1083 3.08 -38.68 -30.44
C ALA A 1083 3.98 -37.45 -30.73
N GLY A 1084 5.13 -37.64 -31.39
CA GLY A 1084 6.10 -36.56 -31.63
C GLY A 1084 6.90 -36.17 -30.38
N PHE A 1085 6.88 -36.99 -29.33
CA PHE A 1085 7.70 -36.76 -28.14
C PHE A 1085 9.17 -37.01 -28.49
N ARG A 1086 9.99 -35.97 -28.30
CA ARG A 1086 11.43 -35.94 -28.63
C ARG A 1086 12.21 -35.23 -27.53
N HIS A 1087 11.75 -35.37 -26.29
CA HIS A 1087 12.42 -34.75 -25.14
C HIS A 1087 13.88 -35.25 -25.05
N PRO A 1088 14.89 -34.37 -24.87
CA PRO A 1088 16.29 -34.79 -24.95
C PRO A 1088 16.69 -35.88 -23.96
N ASP A 1089 16.19 -35.83 -22.72
CA ASP A 1089 16.45 -36.92 -21.75
C ASP A 1089 15.88 -38.28 -22.22
N HIS A 1090 14.77 -38.29 -22.95
CA HIS A 1090 14.16 -39.52 -23.45
C HIS A 1090 15.01 -40.12 -24.57
N ILE A 1091 15.49 -39.27 -25.48
CA ILE A 1091 16.40 -39.67 -26.56
C ILE A 1091 17.73 -40.17 -25.98
N ARG A 1092 18.29 -39.46 -25.00
CA ARG A 1092 19.52 -39.88 -24.31
C ARG A 1092 19.34 -41.26 -23.66
N PHE A 1093 18.26 -41.44 -22.89
CA PHE A 1093 17.98 -42.71 -22.23
C PHE A 1093 17.91 -43.88 -23.23
N LEU A 1094 17.19 -43.74 -24.34
CA LEU A 1094 17.09 -44.80 -25.36
C LEU A 1094 18.41 -45.07 -26.09
N THR A 1095 19.31 -44.09 -26.12
CA THR A 1095 20.67 -44.26 -26.67
C THR A 1095 21.53 -45.08 -25.71
N ASP A 1096 21.43 -44.80 -24.41
CA ASP A 1096 22.21 -45.47 -23.36
C ASP A 1096 21.65 -46.87 -23.01
N HIS A 1097 20.34 -47.05 -23.17
CA HIS A 1097 19.60 -48.28 -22.86
C HIS A 1097 18.78 -48.75 -24.07
N PRO A 1098 19.44 -49.26 -25.13
CA PRO A 1098 18.75 -49.71 -26.32
C PRO A 1098 17.83 -50.91 -26.01
N LEU A 1099 16.58 -50.84 -26.47
CA LEU A 1099 15.56 -51.85 -26.18
C LEU A 1099 15.71 -53.16 -27.00
N GLY A 1100 16.72 -53.27 -27.87
CA GLY A 1100 16.98 -54.42 -28.78
C GLY A 1100 16.05 -54.47 -30.01
N ALA A 1101 16.16 -55.48 -30.88
CA ALA A 1101 15.13 -55.84 -31.88
C ALA A 1101 14.10 -56.79 -31.25
N SER A 1102 12.86 -56.86 -31.76
CA SER A 1102 11.88 -57.80 -31.20
C SER A 1102 12.24 -59.25 -31.58
N GLU A 1103 11.92 -60.25 -30.74
CA GLU A 1103 12.04 -61.67 -31.13
C GLU A 1103 11.03 -62.09 -32.23
N HIS A 1104 10.28 -61.13 -32.81
CA HIS A 1104 9.32 -61.30 -33.90
C HIS A 1104 9.60 -60.39 -35.11
N ASP A 1105 10.79 -59.76 -35.18
CA ASP A 1105 11.29 -59.08 -36.40
C ASP A 1105 12.24 -59.98 -37.20
#